data_AF-A0A9P6RM28-F1
#
_entry.id   AF-A0A9P6RM28-F1
#
_cell.length_a   1.000
_cell.length_b   1.000
_cell.length_c   1.000
_cell.angle_alpha   90.00
_cell.angle_beta   90.00
_cell.angle_gamma   90.00
#
_symmetry.space_group_name_H-M   'P 1'
#
loop_
_entity.id
_entity.type
_entity.pdbx_description
1 polymer ?
#
loop_
_entity_poly.entity_id
_entity_poly.type
_entity_poly.pdbx_seq_one_letter_code
_entity_poly.pdbx_strand_id
1 'polypeptide(L)'
;MSQSAIHTLLIELLTEELPPKALVRLADAFANGLVEKLNAQGLIAGVPDFERHATPRRLAVVIRQVRAVAPLKQVRQKILPISIALDAAGQPTPALTKKLAALGLADLKLAELERALDGKVEAFFLNRTVPGAVLSEALQTALNETLAQLPIPKVMRYQAPDGSLVEFVRPAHKLLALHGTTIVPVSALGLKAGRTTLGHRFLSNHEITLPNADVYSSTLTQTGRVLTHFETRREVIRSELIKHAKGARISLPEALLDEVAALVEWPAVYLCQFDPAFLAVPQECLILTMQTNQKYFALSDANGALQARFLVVSNLATTTPEAIITGNERVVQARLADAKFFFEQDCKKPLIQQAPQLANVTYHHKLGSQLQRVERLENIATALAPQLGANSLLVARAARLAKADLLSLMVNEFPELQGTMGQYYAHHDGEPAEVAQACADHYQPRFAGDALPASITSTVVALADKLETLVGIWGIGLAPSGDKDPFALRRHALGILRMVLEKALPLDLAQLLRTSFASFASLPQVIDPCDALLAFLRDRLRGLLRERGYHANEIEAVLSHAPTRIDDLPARLEAVRVFAALPEAPALAAANKRITNILKKSTETPATVQPALLTEAAEKALYAQLEAITPAVQTQLAAQHYTEVLVTLAQLRANVDTFFDEVMVNAEDSALRMNRLALLAQLWSLMNCVADLSKLTG
;
A
#
# COMPACT_ATOMS: atom_id res chain seq x y z
N MET A 1 5.31 22.06 -49.48
CA MET A 1 5.56 21.52 -48.14
C MET A 1 5.55 22.68 -47.16
N SER A 2 4.39 23.00 -46.58
CA SER A 2 4.30 23.96 -45.47
C SER A 2 4.78 23.24 -44.21
N GLN A 3 5.92 23.62 -43.64
CA GLN A 3 6.33 23.14 -42.32
C GLN A 3 5.22 23.56 -41.34
N SER A 4 4.49 22.59 -40.77
CA SER A 4 3.52 22.87 -39.71
C SER A 4 4.25 23.61 -38.59
N ALA A 5 3.84 24.84 -38.27
CA ALA A 5 4.43 25.59 -37.17
C ALA A 5 4.38 24.75 -35.88
N ILE A 6 5.55 24.47 -35.30
CA ILE A 6 5.72 23.70 -34.06
C ILE A 6 6.08 24.68 -32.96
N HIS A 7 5.24 24.74 -31.93
CA HIS A 7 5.41 25.64 -30.79
C HIS A 7 4.97 24.98 -29.48
N THR A 8 5.35 25.57 -28.37
CA THR A 8 4.85 25.22 -27.05
C THR A 8 3.36 25.56 -26.95
N LEU A 9 2.56 24.65 -26.41
CA LEU A 9 1.14 24.84 -26.10
C LEU A 9 0.97 24.99 -24.58
N LEU A 10 0.36 26.08 -24.14
CA LEU A 10 -0.03 26.31 -22.76
C LEU A 10 -1.55 26.24 -22.64
N ILE A 11 -2.04 25.48 -21.67
CA ILE A 11 -3.43 25.51 -21.23
C ILE A 11 -3.46 25.78 -19.72
N GLU A 12 -4.20 26.81 -19.29
CA GLU A 12 -4.49 27.07 -17.87
C GLU A 12 -5.99 27.16 -17.64
N LEU A 13 -6.44 26.51 -16.57
CA LEU A 13 -7.72 26.77 -15.94
C LEU A 13 -7.51 27.43 -14.57
N LEU A 14 -7.90 28.69 -14.46
CA LEU A 14 -7.90 29.47 -13.21
C LEU A 14 -9.26 29.34 -12.53
N THR A 15 -9.27 29.03 -11.24
CA THR A 15 -10.49 28.76 -10.45
C THR A 15 -10.47 29.47 -9.10
N GLU A 16 -11.56 29.35 -8.33
CA GLU A 16 -11.50 29.45 -6.88
C GLU A 16 -10.69 28.30 -6.25
N GLU A 17 -10.49 28.35 -4.94
CA GLU A 17 -9.67 27.40 -4.16
C GLU A 17 -10.11 25.94 -4.30
N LEU A 18 -9.30 25.18 -5.04
CA LEU A 18 -9.39 23.76 -5.26
C LEU A 18 -9.18 22.99 -3.95
N PRO A 19 -9.83 21.82 -3.76
CA PRO A 19 -9.63 21.01 -2.57
C PRO A 19 -8.16 20.56 -2.44
N PRO A 20 -7.45 20.88 -1.34
CA PRO A 20 -6.01 20.69 -1.25
C PRO A 20 -5.62 19.21 -1.34
N LYS A 21 -6.40 18.32 -0.69
CA LYS A 21 -6.20 16.86 -0.74
C LYS A 21 -6.39 16.24 -2.13
N ALA A 22 -7.05 16.94 -3.06
CA ALA A 22 -7.30 16.45 -4.42
C ALA A 22 -6.42 17.12 -5.48
N LEU A 23 -5.71 18.21 -5.13
CA LEU A 23 -5.05 19.09 -6.10
C LEU A 23 -4.07 18.34 -7.02
N VAL A 24 -3.16 17.55 -6.45
CA VAL A 24 -2.14 16.81 -7.21
C VAL A 24 -2.80 15.83 -8.18
N ARG A 25 -3.77 15.04 -7.70
CA ARG A 25 -4.50 14.06 -8.53
C ARG A 25 -5.30 14.73 -9.65
N LEU A 26 -5.92 15.88 -9.37
CA LEU A 26 -6.65 16.66 -10.38
C LEU A 26 -5.69 17.21 -11.44
N ALA A 27 -4.53 17.73 -11.02
CA ALA A 27 -3.51 18.26 -11.91
C ALA A 27 -2.91 17.16 -12.81
N ASP A 28 -2.66 15.97 -12.26
CA ASP A 28 -2.19 14.82 -13.03
C ASP A 28 -3.21 14.39 -14.08
N ALA A 29 -4.47 14.21 -13.68
CA ALA A 29 -5.54 13.84 -14.59
C ALA A 29 -5.75 14.89 -15.70
N PHE A 30 -5.66 16.19 -15.35
CA PHE A 30 -5.78 17.28 -16.30
C PHE A 30 -4.63 17.29 -17.32
N ALA A 31 -3.38 17.24 -16.85
CA ALA A 31 -2.21 17.27 -17.73
C ALA A 31 -2.13 16.02 -18.61
N ASN A 32 -2.23 14.83 -18.02
CA ASN A 32 -2.14 13.57 -18.76
C ASN A 32 -3.29 13.42 -19.75
N GLY A 33 -4.52 13.76 -19.36
CA GLY A 33 -5.68 13.66 -20.24
C GLY A 33 -5.54 14.51 -21.51
N LEU A 34 -5.00 15.73 -21.39
CA LEU A 34 -4.73 16.60 -22.53
C LEU A 34 -3.58 16.07 -23.39
N VAL A 35 -2.46 15.68 -22.77
CA VAL A 35 -1.27 15.17 -23.48
C VAL A 35 -1.58 13.90 -24.24
N GLU A 36 -2.24 12.93 -23.61
CA GLU A 36 -2.61 11.65 -24.24
C GLU A 36 -3.50 11.86 -25.47
N LYS A 37 -4.52 12.71 -25.35
CA LYS A 37 -5.48 12.97 -26.44
C LYS A 37 -4.84 13.73 -27.60
N LEU A 38 -4.02 14.75 -27.32
CA LEU A 38 -3.29 15.48 -28.37
C LEU A 38 -2.24 14.59 -29.04
N ASN A 39 -1.54 13.75 -28.27
CA ASN A 39 -0.58 12.79 -28.81
C ASN A 39 -1.26 11.76 -29.72
N ALA A 40 -2.42 11.22 -29.31
CA ALA A 40 -3.19 10.26 -30.10
C ALA A 40 -3.65 10.84 -31.46
N GLN A 41 -3.83 12.16 -31.54
CA GLN A 41 -4.15 12.88 -32.78
C GLN A 41 -2.91 13.24 -33.61
N GLY A 42 -1.70 12.85 -33.18
CA GLY A 42 -0.44 13.14 -33.87
C GLY A 42 -0.02 14.60 -33.83
N LEU A 43 -0.55 15.39 -32.88
CA LEU A 43 -0.25 16.81 -32.74
C LEU A 43 1.03 17.08 -31.96
N ILE A 44 1.50 16.13 -31.16
CA ILE A 44 2.79 16.24 -30.45
C ILE A 44 3.88 15.63 -31.33
N ALA A 45 4.96 16.38 -31.58
CA ALA A 45 6.08 15.90 -32.35
C ALA A 45 7.07 15.14 -31.46
N GLY A 46 7.24 13.83 -31.73
CA GLY A 46 8.17 12.99 -30.99
C GLY A 46 7.58 12.45 -29.69
N VAL A 47 8.44 12.26 -28.68
CA VAL A 47 8.01 11.83 -27.34
C VAL A 47 7.34 13.01 -26.63
N PRO A 48 6.17 12.84 -25.99
CA PRO A 48 5.55 13.90 -25.22
C PRO A 48 6.47 14.46 -24.12
N ASP A 49 6.71 15.76 -24.18
CA ASP A 49 7.46 16.53 -23.20
C ASP A 49 6.54 17.65 -22.69
N PHE A 50 6.21 17.60 -21.40
CA PHE A 50 5.26 18.52 -20.79
C PHE A 50 5.56 18.79 -19.32
N GLU A 51 5.16 19.98 -18.88
CA GLU A 51 5.25 20.43 -17.49
C GLU A 51 3.85 20.62 -16.93
N ARG A 52 3.59 19.97 -15.79
CA ARG A 52 2.35 20.12 -15.02
C ARG A 52 2.53 21.23 -13.99
N HIS A 53 1.56 22.13 -13.93
CA HIS A 53 1.51 23.20 -12.94
C HIS A 53 0.21 23.11 -12.14
N ALA A 54 0.33 23.23 -10.81
CA ALA A 54 -0.80 23.16 -9.91
C ALA A 54 -0.62 24.11 -8.73
N THR A 55 -1.63 24.93 -8.50
CA THR A 55 -1.73 25.82 -7.32
C THR A 55 -3.12 25.69 -6.72
N PRO A 56 -3.38 26.23 -5.51
CA PRO A 56 -4.73 26.23 -4.92
C PRO A 56 -5.81 26.73 -5.88
N ARG A 57 -5.47 27.56 -6.87
CA ARG A 57 -6.42 28.17 -7.82
C ARG A 57 -6.15 27.82 -9.28
N ARG A 58 -5.22 26.92 -9.59
CA ARG A 58 -4.81 26.66 -10.99
C ARG A 58 -4.56 25.19 -11.26
N LEU A 59 -5.07 24.75 -12.41
CA LEU A 59 -4.60 23.57 -13.11
C LEU A 59 -4.04 24.04 -14.46
N ALA A 60 -2.78 23.73 -14.76
CA ALA A 60 -2.18 24.12 -16.03
C ALA A 60 -1.21 23.06 -16.54
N VAL A 61 -1.05 23.03 -17.87
CA VAL A 61 -0.08 22.19 -18.56
C VAL A 61 0.60 22.98 -19.65
N VAL A 62 1.92 22.86 -19.72
CA VAL A 62 2.76 23.38 -20.81
C VAL A 62 3.28 22.18 -21.58
N ILE A 63 2.89 22.03 -22.84
CA ILE A 63 3.26 20.91 -23.71
C ILE A 63 4.22 21.43 -24.78
N ARG A 64 5.44 20.90 -24.85
CA ARG A 64 6.44 21.30 -25.82
C ARG A 64 6.18 20.59 -27.16
N GLN A 65 6.71 21.15 -28.24
CA GLN A 65 6.71 20.53 -29.57
C GLN A 65 5.31 20.19 -30.14
N VAL A 66 4.31 21.06 -29.91
CA VAL A 66 2.96 20.88 -30.46
C VAL A 66 2.85 21.48 -31.85
N ARG A 67 2.25 20.74 -32.79
CA ARG A 67 1.98 21.17 -34.17
C ARG A 67 0.63 21.90 -34.24
N ALA A 68 0.55 22.93 -35.08
CA ALA A 68 -0.74 23.53 -35.42
C ALA A 68 -1.67 22.57 -36.20
N VAL A 69 -1.07 21.68 -37.02
CA VAL A 69 -1.76 20.66 -37.80
C VAL A 69 -0.92 19.39 -37.77
N ALA A 70 -1.55 18.24 -37.49
CA ALA A 70 -0.88 16.95 -37.48
C ALA A 70 -0.43 16.55 -38.91
N PRO A 71 0.51 15.61 -39.05
CA PRO A 71 0.85 15.05 -40.36
C PRO A 71 -0.36 14.40 -41.04
N LEU A 72 -0.35 14.38 -42.38
CA LEU A 72 -1.33 13.63 -43.16
C LEU A 72 -1.30 12.16 -42.75
N LYS A 73 -2.49 11.57 -42.58
CA LYS A 73 -2.62 10.16 -42.20
C LYS A 73 -3.07 9.36 -43.42
N GLN A 74 -2.35 8.28 -43.72
CA GLN A 74 -2.88 7.26 -44.62
C GLN A 74 -3.87 6.40 -43.85
N VAL A 75 -5.12 6.38 -44.32
CA VAL A 75 -6.20 5.60 -43.73
C VAL A 75 -6.65 4.57 -44.75
N ARG A 76 -6.57 3.31 -44.34
CA ARG A 76 -7.14 2.17 -45.03
C ARG A 76 -8.53 1.89 -44.49
N GLN A 77 -9.56 2.26 -45.23
CA GLN A 77 -10.96 2.11 -44.83
C GLN A 77 -11.58 0.91 -45.56
N LYS A 78 -12.10 -0.07 -44.82
CA LYS A 78 -12.89 -1.16 -45.41
C LYS A 78 -14.17 -0.61 -46.02
N ILE A 79 -14.42 -0.95 -47.28
CA ILE A 79 -15.63 -0.57 -48.01
C ILE A 79 -16.69 -1.67 -47.83
N LEU A 80 -16.50 -2.82 -48.48
CA LEU A 80 -17.41 -3.98 -48.44
C LEU A 80 -16.64 -5.27 -48.76
N PRO A 81 -17.09 -6.44 -48.25
CA PRO A 81 -16.64 -7.75 -48.73
C PRO A 81 -16.89 -7.90 -50.24
N ILE A 82 -15.99 -8.60 -50.95
CA ILE A 82 -16.10 -8.83 -52.40
C ILE A 82 -17.42 -9.51 -52.77
N SER A 83 -17.86 -10.47 -51.95
CA SER A 83 -19.13 -11.21 -52.14
C SER A 83 -20.39 -10.33 -52.10
N ILE A 84 -20.28 -9.13 -51.53
CA ILE A 84 -21.37 -8.15 -51.47
C ILE A 84 -21.13 -7.04 -52.49
N ALA A 85 -19.86 -6.73 -52.77
CA ALA A 85 -19.45 -5.62 -53.62
C ALA A 85 -19.57 -5.92 -55.12
N LEU A 86 -19.41 -7.18 -55.53
CA LEU A 86 -19.48 -7.64 -56.92
C LEU A 86 -20.58 -8.68 -57.10
N ASP A 87 -21.22 -8.67 -58.27
CA ASP A 87 -22.13 -9.72 -58.70
C ASP A 87 -21.38 -10.92 -59.34
N ALA A 88 -22.14 -11.93 -59.78
CA ALA A 88 -21.59 -13.13 -60.41
C ALA A 88 -20.86 -12.85 -61.75
N ALA A 89 -21.09 -11.69 -62.38
CA ALA A 89 -20.42 -11.24 -63.59
C ALA A 89 -19.21 -10.33 -63.29
N GLY A 90 -18.88 -10.13 -62.01
CA GLY A 90 -17.79 -9.26 -61.57
C GLY A 90 -18.09 -7.77 -61.68
N GLN A 91 -19.36 -7.38 -61.81
CA GLN A 91 -19.79 -5.98 -61.92
C GLN A 91 -20.17 -5.39 -60.55
N PRO A 92 -19.99 -4.07 -60.34
CA PRO A 92 -20.37 -3.39 -59.11
C PRO A 92 -21.85 -3.60 -58.75
N THR A 93 -22.12 -4.07 -57.53
CA THR A 93 -23.51 -4.20 -57.05
C THR A 93 -24.09 -2.83 -56.65
N PRO A 94 -25.43 -2.69 -56.59
CA PRO A 94 -26.07 -1.50 -56.04
C PRO A 94 -25.62 -1.16 -54.61
N ALA A 95 -25.23 -2.17 -53.82
CA ALA A 95 -24.70 -1.98 -52.47
C ALA A 95 -23.35 -1.27 -52.47
N LEU A 96 -22.44 -1.67 -53.39
CA LEU A 96 -21.16 -0.98 -53.57
C LEU A 96 -21.36 0.45 -54.05
N THR A 97 -22.19 0.66 -55.08
CA THR A 97 -22.46 1.99 -55.62
C THR A 97 -23.06 2.93 -54.57
N LYS A 98 -24.03 2.45 -53.77
CA LYS A 98 -24.62 3.22 -52.67
C LYS A 98 -23.61 3.53 -51.58
N LYS A 99 -22.71 2.59 -51.25
CA LYS A 99 -21.68 2.81 -50.23
C LYS A 99 -20.65 3.84 -50.67
N LEU A 100 -20.21 3.79 -51.94
CA LEU A 100 -19.29 4.77 -52.51
C LEU A 100 -19.95 6.15 -52.61
N ALA A 101 -21.20 6.24 -53.05
CA ALA A 101 -21.96 7.49 -53.07
C ALA A 101 -22.14 8.11 -51.67
N ALA A 102 -22.42 7.29 -50.66
CA ALA A 102 -22.53 7.75 -49.26
C ALA A 102 -21.20 8.28 -48.68
N LEU A 103 -20.06 7.88 -49.26
CA LEU A 103 -18.74 8.40 -48.92
C LEU A 103 -18.33 9.62 -49.79
N GLY A 104 -19.22 10.09 -50.68
CA GLY A 104 -18.95 11.17 -51.62
C GLY A 104 -18.06 10.78 -52.81
N LEU A 105 -17.97 9.48 -53.11
CA LEU A 105 -17.04 8.89 -54.09
C LEU A 105 -17.79 8.15 -55.21
N ALA A 106 -18.91 8.68 -55.66
CA ALA A 106 -19.78 8.02 -56.65
C ALA A 106 -19.08 7.73 -57.99
N ASP A 107 -18.07 8.54 -58.34
CA ASP A 107 -17.32 8.43 -59.60
C ASP A 107 -16.04 7.57 -59.50
N LEU A 108 -15.75 7.00 -58.32
CA LEU A 108 -14.53 6.23 -58.06
C LEU A 108 -14.59 4.86 -58.76
N LYS A 109 -13.59 4.53 -59.58
CA LYS A 109 -13.57 3.28 -60.34
C LYS A 109 -13.18 2.11 -59.45
N LEU A 110 -13.71 0.91 -59.78
CA LEU A 110 -13.41 -0.32 -59.03
C LEU A 110 -11.91 -0.62 -58.93
N ALA A 111 -11.13 -0.27 -59.96
CA ALA A 111 -9.68 -0.47 -60.01
C ALA A 111 -8.89 0.43 -59.01
N GLU A 112 -9.53 1.47 -58.48
CA GLU A 112 -8.95 2.38 -57.48
C GLU A 112 -9.16 1.87 -56.04
N LEU A 113 -9.92 0.79 -55.87
CA LEU A 113 -10.09 0.09 -54.60
C LEU A 113 -9.04 -1.01 -54.47
N GLU A 114 -8.39 -1.07 -53.31
CA GLU A 114 -7.49 -2.16 -52.95
C GLU A 114 -8.34 -3.40 -52.62
N ARG A 115 -8.12 -4.52 -53.31
CA ARG A 115 -8.68 -5.82 -52.93
C ARG A 115 -7.67 -6.55 -52.03
N ALA A 116 -8.11 -6.94 -50.85
CA ALA A 116 -7.26 -7.64 -49.90
C ALA A 116 -8.07 -8.50 -48.92
N LEU A 117 -7.40 -9.44 -48.25
CA LEU A 117 -7.99 -10.27 -47.22
C LEU A 117 -8.32 -9.47 -45.96
N ASP A 118 -9.51 -9.73 -45.42
CA ASP A 118 -10.00 -9.29 -44.12
C ASP A 118 -10.41 -10.53 -43.31
N GLY A 119 -9.45 -11.11 -42.59
CA GLY A 119 -9.59 -12.45 -42.02
C GLY A 119 -9.60 -13.54 -43.10
N LYS A 120 -10.69 -14.29 -43.22
CA LYS A 120 -10.85 -15.38 -44.22
C LYS A 120 -11.59 -14.96 -45.50
N VAL A 121 -12.05 -13.70 -45.58
CA VAL A 121 -12.83 -13.19 -46.71
C VAL A 121 -12.11 -12.02 -47.36
N GLU A 122 -12.24 -11.88 -48.67
CA GLU A 122 -11.72 -10.71 -49.37
C GLU A 122 -12.69 -9.54 -49.27
N ALA A 123 -12.14 -8.33 -49.14
CA ALA A 123 -12.89 -7.08 -49.14
C ALA A 123 -12.19 -6.03 -49.99
N PHE A 124 -12.98 -5.06 -50.45
CA PHE A 124 -12.43 -3.82 -50.98
C PHE A 124 -12.11 -2.86 -49.84
N PHE A 125 -10.94 -2.25 -49.93
CA PHE A 125 -10.44 -1.21 -49.07
C PHE A 125 -10.15 0.05 -49.90
N LEU A 126 -10.40 1.20 -49.29
CA LEU A 126 -10.01 2.49 -49.83
C LEU A 126 -8.82 3.01 -49.03
N ASN A 127 -7.69 3.17 -49.71
CA ASN A 127 -6.53 3.88 -49.17
C ASN A 127 -6.66 5.35 -49.53
N ARG A 128 -6.84 6.20 -48.53
CA ARG A 128 -6.89 7.64 -48.73
C ARG A 128 -5.96 8.35 -47.77
N THR A 129 -5.38 9.43 -48.26
CA THR A 129 -4.67 10.39 -47.43
C THR A 129 -5.69 11.37 -46.87
N VAL A 130 -5.92 11.34 -45.55
CA VAL A 130 -6.77 12.32 -44.88
C VAL A 130 -5.93 13.47 -44.34
N PRO A 131 -6.48 14.71 -44.30
CA PRO A 131 -5.87 15.81 -43.59
C PRO A 131 -5.56 15.44 -42.14
N GLY A 132 -4.43 15.91 -41.61
CA GLY A 132 -4.13 15.74 -40.19
C GLY A 132 -5.06 16.59 -39.32
N ALA A 133 -5.21 16.21 -38.05
CA ALA A 133 -6.02 16.94 -37.09
C ALA A 133 -5.54 18.39 -36.95
N VAL A 134 -6.49 19.33 -36.84
CA VAL A 134 -6.22 20.75 -36.57
C VAL A 134 -6.22 20.98 -35.07
N LEU A 135 -5.22 21.70 -34.55
CA LEU A 135 -5.00 21.88 -33.12
C LEU A 135 -6.23 22.45 -32.40
N SER A 136 -6.91 23.46 -32.95
CA SER A 136 -8.07 24.09 -32.31
C SER A 136 -9.22 23.12 -32.09
N GLU A 137 -9.51 22.27 -33.07
CA GLU A 137 -10.59 21.28 -33.01
C GLU A 137 -10.23 20.14 -32.05
N ALA A 138 -9.03 19.59 -32.21
CA ALA A 138 -8.54 18.51 -31.36
C ALA A 138 -8.40 18.93 -29.90
N LEU A 139 -7.92 20.15 -29.63
CA LEU A 139 -7.82 20.69 -28.29
C LEU A 139 -9.19 20.92 -27.67
N GLN A 140 -10.17 21.42 -28.43
CA GLN A 140 -11.53 21.60 -27.93
C GLN A 140 -12.14 20.27 -27.46
N THR A 141 -11.99 19.21 -28.26
CA THR A 141 -12.43 17.85 -27.90
C THR A 141 -11.64 17.33 -26.70
N ALA A 142 -10.32 17.45 -26.72
CA ALA A 142 -9.45 16.97 -25.65
C ALA A 142 -9.76 17.63 -24.30
N LEU A 143 -10.01 18.94 -24.31
CA LEU A 143 -10.37 19.71 -23.12
C LEU A 143 -11.72 19.24 -22.54
N ASN A 144 -12.74 19.09 -23.40
CA ASN A 144 -14.07 18.64 -22.96
C ASN A 144 -14.02 17.23 -22.34
N GLU A 145 -13.36 16.29 -23.02
CA GLU A 145 -13.24 14.91 -22.53
C GLU A 145 -12.41 14.82 -21.25
N THR A 146 -11.31 15.58 -21.16
CA THR A 146 -10.45 15.58 -19.98
C THR A 146 -11.18 16.13 -18.77
N LEU A 147 -11.90 17.26 -18.91
CA LEU A 147 -12.66 17.85 -17.82
C LEU A 147 -13.77 16.91 -17.33
N ALA A 148 -14.44 16.19 -18.24
CA ALA A 148 -15.48 15.22 -17.90
C ALA A 148 -14.93 13.99 -17.13
N GLN A 149 -13.65 13.66 -17.30
CA GLN A 149 -13.00 12.49 -16.70
C GLN A 149 -12.20 12.82 -15.44
N LEU A 150 -12.18 14.08 -14.99
CA LEU A 150 -11.44 14.46 -13.80
C LEU A 150 -11.97 13.72 -12.56
N PRO A 151 -11.08 13.21 -11.68
CA PRO A 151 -11.46 12.51 -10.47
C PRO A 151 -11.91 13.47 -9.36
N ILE A 152 -13.01 14.18 -9.59
CA ILE A 152 -13.55 15.20 -8.68
C ILE A 152 -14.29 14.51 -7.52
N PRO A 153 -13.87 14.72 -6.25
CA PRO A 153 -14.52 14.08 -5.10
C PRO A 153 -15.97 14.55 -4.90
N LYS A 154 -16.21 15.84 -5.15
CA LYS A 154 -17.52 16.48 -5.02
C LYS A 154 -17.65 17.59 -6.05
N VAL A 155 -18.64 17.47 -6.92
CA VAL A 155 -18.95 18.47 -7.95
C VAL A 155 -19.83 19.57 -7.35
N MET A 156 -19.60 20.81 -7.77
CA MET A 156 -20.40 21.98 -7.44
C MET A 156 -21.13 22.46 -8.70
N ARG A 157 -22.36 22.96 -8.51
CA ARG A 157 -23.14 23.65 -9.55
C ARG A 157 -23.13 25.15 -9.28
N TYR A 158 -22.82 25.96 -10.28
CA TYR A 158 -22.83 27.42 -10.19
C TYR A 158 -23.22 28.05 -11.54
N GLN A 159 -23.59 29.33 -11.52
CA GLN A 159 -23.86 30.09 -12.74
C GLN A 159 -22.59 30.79 -13.24
N ALA A 160 -22.32 30.67 -14.53
CA ALA A 160 -21.29 31.43 -15.23
C ALA A 160 -21.75 32.90 -15.43
N PRO A 161 -20.84 33.82 -15.79
CA PRO A 161 -21.17 35.24 -15.99
C PRO A 161 -22.26 35.51 -17.03
N ASP A 162 -22.47 34.59 -17.97
CA ASP A 162 -23.53 34.66 -19.00
C ASP A 162 -24.87 34.04 -18.54
N GLY A 163 -24.96 33.59 -17.29
CA GLY A 163 -26.14 32.96 -16.70
C GLY A 163 -26.26 31.46 -16.94
N SER A 164 -25.35 30.85 -17.71
CA SER A 164 -25.36 29.40 -17.94
C SER A 164 -24.98 28.61 -16.69
N LEU A 165 -25.58 27.42 -16.51
CA LEU A 165 -25.26 26.52 -15.40
C LEU A 165 -24.01 25.69 -15.74
N VAL A 166 -23.01 25.73 -14.87
CA VAL A 166 -21.75 25.02 -14.99
C VAL A 166 -21.56 24.08 -13.82
N GLU A 167 -21.02 22.89 -14.11
CA GLU A 167 -20.64 21.89 -13.13
C GLU A 167 -19.12 21.75 -13.10
N PHE A 168 -18.50 22.06 -11.96
CA PHE A 168 -17.07 21.85 -11.78
C PHE A 168 -16.71 21.72 -10.29
N VAL A 169 -15.47 21.36 -9.98
CA VAL A 169 -15.02 21.25 -8.57
C VAL A 169 -15.15 22.58 -7.82
N ARG A 170 -14.90 23.69 -8.52
CA ARG A 170 -14.99 25.08 -8.02
C ARG A 170 -15.33 26.04 -9.16
N PRO A 171 -15.84 27.24 -8.88
CA PRO A 171 -16.01 28.28 -9.89
C PRO A 171 -14.73 28.53 -10.70
N ALA A 172 -14.83 28.44 -12.02
CA ALA A 172 -13.77 28.78 -12.95
C ALA A 172 -13.86 30.25 -13.38
N HIS A 173 -12.71 30.92 -13.50
CA HIS A 173 -12.62 32.36 -13.75
C HIS A 173 -11.98 32.70 -15.08
N LYS A 174 -10.93 31.97 -15.47
CA LYS A 174 -10.23 32.19 -16.74
C LYS A 174 -9.80 30.88 -17.36
N LEU A 175 -9.89 30.84 -18.68
CA LEU A 175 -9.29 29.82 -19.54
C LEU A 175 -8.22 30.51 -20.38
N LEU A 176 -7.01 29.97 -20.36
CA LEU A 176 -5.91 30.44 -21.19
C LEU A 176 -5.51 29.30 -22.12
N ALA A 177 -5.38 29.58 -23.42
CA ALA A 177 -4.86 28.62 -24.40
C ALA A 177 -3.96 29.33 -25.42
N LEU A 178 -2.64 29.09 -25.34
CA LEU A 178 -1.65 29.72 -26.22
C LEU A 178 -0.80 28.67 -26.92
N HIS A 179 -0.68 28.76 -28.25
CA HIS A 179 0.28 28.01 -29.06
C HIS A 179 1.34 28.97 -29.58
N GLY A 180 2.52 28.95 -28.96
CA GLY A 180 3.51 30.03 -29.10
C GLY A 180 2.89 31.35 -28.66
N THR A 181 2.75 32.31 -29.59
CA THR A 181 2.12 33.63 -29.37
C THR A 181 0.63 33.67 -29.74
N THR A 182 0.11 32.60 -30.33
CA THR A 182 -1.24 32.56 -30.92
C THR A 182 -2.26 32.01 -29.94
N ILE A 183 -3.41 32.67 -29.81
CA ILE A 183 -4.53 32.15 -29.00
C ILE A 183 -5.18 30.99 -29.76
N VAL A 184 -5.33 29.84 -29.10
CA VAL A 184 -6.10 28.73 -29.64
C VAL A 184 -7.58 28.94 -29.27
N PRO A 185 -8.51 29.07 -30.23
CA PRO A 185 -9.89 29.49 -29.96
C PRO A 185 -10.74 28.33 -29.41
N VAL A 186 -10.50 27.96 -28.15
CA VAL A 186 -11.27 26.93 -27.42
C VAL A 186 -12.09 27.56 -26.30
N SER A 187 -13.09 26.81 -25.82
CA SER A 187 -13.95 27.20 -24.72
C SER A 187 -14.24 26.03 -23.79
N ALA A 188 -14.41 26.29 -22.50
CA ALA A 188 -14.81 25.30 -21.51
C ALA A 188 -15.40 25.99 -20.29
N LEU A 189 -16.33 25.33 -19.60
CA LEU A 189 -16.92 25.84 -18.33
C LEU A 189 -17.51 27.25 -18.45
N GLY A 190 -18.10 27.59 -19.61
CA GLY A 190 -18.64 28.94 -19.89
C GLY A 190 -17.57 30.00 -20.20
N LEU A 191 -16.29 29.62 -20.31
CA LEU A 191 -15.17 30.53 -20.55
C LEU A 191 -14.63 30.37 -21.97
N LYS A 192 -14.23 31.49 -22.59
CA LYS A 192 -13.48 31.51 -23.84
C LYS A 192 -11.99 31.67 -23.54
N ALA A 193 -11.14 30.92 -24.24
CA ALA A 193 -9.71 30.99 -24.06
C ALA A 193 -9.14 32.36 -24.45
N GLY A 194 -8.27 32.89 -23.60
CA GLY A 194 -7.52 34.13 -23.84
C GLY A 194 -6.02 33.95 -23.63
N ARG A 195 -5.34 35.07 -23.38
CA ARG A 195 -3.89 35.14 -23.08
C ARG A 195 -3.56 35.72 -21.70
N THR A 196 -4.59 35.96 -20.90
CA THR A 196 -4.50 36.65 -19.62
C THR A 196 -4.71 35.68 -18.47
N THR A 197 -3.89 35.78 -17.43
CA THR A 197 -4.08 35.11 -16.14
C THR A 197 -4.08 36.14 -15.01
N LEU A 198 -4.26 35.73 -13.77
CA LEU A 198 -4.12 36.57 -12.58
C LEU A 198 -2.91 36.13 -11.79
N GLY A 199 -2.27 37.05 -11.06
CA GLY A 199 -1.25 36.71 -10.08
C GLY A 199 -1.83 36.27 -8.74
N HIS A 200 -0.99 36.33 -7.71
CA HIS A 200 -1.34 36.11 -6.31
C HIS A 200 -2.38 37.13 -5.82
N ARG A 201 -3.48 36.66 -5.21
CA ARG A 201 -4.65 37.50 -4.85
C ARG A 201 -4.33 38.78 -4.06
N PHE A 202 -3.28 38.77 -3.26
CA PHE A 202 -2.88 39.90 -2.40
C PHE A 202 -1.50 40.49 -2.73
N LEU A 203 -0.65 39.74 -3.42
CA LEU A 203 0.75 40.13 -3.68
C LEU A 203 0.94 40.58 -5.13
N SER A 204 -0.11 40.47 -5.94
CA SER A 204 -0.15 40.88 -7.33
C SER A 204 -1.59 41.31 -7.67
N ASN A 205 -1.79 42.60 -7.88
CA ASN A 205 -3.14 43.17 -8.00
C ASN A 205 -3.54 43.43 -9.45
N HIS A 206 -2.91 42.74 -10.41
CA HIS A 206 -3.09 43.02 -11.83
C HIS A 206 -3.27 41.74 -12.65
N GLU A 207 -4.05 41.88 -13.72
CA GLU A 207 -4.12 40.89 -14.78
C GLU A 207 -2.78 40.82 -15.51
N ILE A 208 -2.31 39.60 -15.76
CA ILE A 208 -1.03 39.32 -16.39
C ILE A 208 -1.31 38.85 -17.81
N THR A 209 -0.87 39.62 -18.79
CA THR A 209 -0.90 39.23 -20.20
C THR A 209 0.37 38.48 -20.55
N LEU A 210 0.23 37.23 -21.03
CA LEU A 210 1.37 36.44 -21.48
C LEU A 210 1.70 36.75 -22.96
N PRO A 211 2.97 37.05 -23.28
CA PRO A 211 3.39 37.26 -24.67
C PRO A 211 3.43 35.95 -25.47
N ASN A 212 3.77 34.83 -24.83
CA ASN A 212 3.79 33.49 -25.43
C ASN A 212 3.67 32.40 -24.35
N ALA A 213 3.52 31.14 -24.79
CA ALA A 213 3.38 29.98 -23.91
C ALA A 213 4.64 29.66 -23.08
N ASP A 214 5.85 29.91 -23.61
CA ASP A 214 7.11 29.49 -22.99
C ASP A 214 7.45 30.25 -21.70
N VAL A 215 6.94 31.48 -21.54
CA VAL A 215 7.26 32.33 -20.36
C VAL A 215 6.31 32.12 -19.18
N TYR A 216 5.37 31.19 -19.26
CA TYR A 216 4.28 30.99 -18.30
C TYR A 216 4.76 30.99 -16.83
N SER A 217 5.57 30.01 -16.47
CA SER A 217 6.02 29.81 -15.09
C SER A 217 6.91 30.95 -14.60
N SER A 218 7.81 31.45 -15.45
CA SER A 218 8.71 32.55 -15.11
C SER A 218 7.95 33.85 -14.85
N THR A 219 6.97 34.19 -15.71
CA THR A 219 6.18 35.40 -15.54
C THR A 219 5.34 35.32 -14.27
N LEU A 220 4.64 34.20 -14.03
CA LEU A 220 3.86 34.02 -12.79
C LEU A 220 4.72 34.08 -11.53
N THR A 221 5.95 33.56 -11.58
CA THR A 221 6.87 33.65 -10.43
C THR A 221 7.36 35.09 -10.19
N GLN A 222 7.82 35.76 -11.24
CA GLN A 222 8.48 37.07 -11.14
C GLN A 222 7.50 38.24 -10.92
N THR A 223 6.41 38.28 -11.70
CA THR A 223 5.42 39.37 -11.67
C THR A 223 4.15 38.99 -10.92
N GLY A 224 3.77 37.71 -11.02
CA GLY A 224 2.56 37.20 -10.39
C GLY A 224 2.72 36.83 -8.92
N ARG A 225 3.93 36.63 -8.41
CA ARG A 225 4.18 36.06 -7.08
C ARG A 225 3.48 34.71 -6.90
N VAL A 226 3.57 33.83 -7.89
CA VAL A 226 2.98 32.48 -7.85
C VAL A 226 4.05 31.45 -8.21
N LEU A 227 4.35 30.55 -7.28
CA LEU A 227 5.12 29.35 -7.57
C LEU A 227 4.17 28.30 -8.16
N THR A 228 4.25 28.04 -9.46
CA THR A 228 3.29 27.20 -10.19
C THR A 228 3.56 25.70 -10.05
N HIS A 229 4.80 25.31 -9.85
CA HIS A 229 5.22 23.92 -9.66
C HIS A 229 4.98 23.48 -8.21
N PHE A 230 4.15 22.44 -8.04
CA PHE A 230 3.82 21.90 -6.72
C PHE A 230 5.07 21.43 -5.96
N GLU A 231 5.93 20.64 -6.59
CA GLU A 231 7.13 20.09 -5.94
C GLU A 231 8.12 21.19 -5.52
N THR A 232 8.35 22.18 -6.40
CA THR A 232 9.20 23.32 -6.06
C THR A 232 8.65 24.07 -4.86
N ARG A 233 7.33 24.34 -4.83
CA ARG A 233 6.68 25.04 -3.72
C ARG A 233 6.76 24.24 -2.42
N ARG A 234 6.55 22.92 -2.51
CA ARG A 234 6.67 21.98 -1.39
C ARG A 234 8.07 22.00 -0.76
N GLU A 235 9.12 21.97 -1.57
CA GLU A 235 10.50 22.04 -1.08
C GLU A 235 10.89 23.42 -0.54
N VAL A 236 10.37 24.51 -1.13
CA VAL A 236 10.53 25.86 -0.56
C VAL A 236 9.91 25.93 0.85
N ILE A 237 8.70 25.40 1.03
CA ILE A 237 8.05 25.36 2.34
C ILE A 237 8.88 24.54 3.32
N ARG A 238 9.35 23.35 2.94
CA ARG A 238 10.22 22.52 3.78
C ARG A 238 11.46 23.27 4.24
N SER A 239 12.17 23.90 3.30
CA SER A 239 13.38 24.67 3.58
C SER A 239 13.11 25.83 4.54
N GLU A 240 12.04 26.61 4.31
CA GLU A 240 11.70 27.73 5.18
C GLU A 240 11.21 27.28 6.56
N LEU A 241 10.50 26.15 6.68
CA LEU A 241 10.15 25.55 7.96
C LEU A 241 11.41 25.19 8.77
N ILE A 242 12.37 24.48 8.14
CA ILE A 242 13.65 24.10 8.77
C ILE A 242 14.41 25.34 9.26
N LYS A 243 14.50 26.37 8.41
CA LYS A 243 15.16 27.64 8.75
C LYS A 243 14.49 28.34 9.94
N HIS A 244 13.17 28.39 9.98
CA HIS A 244 12.43 29.09 11.04
C HIS A 244 12.32 28.30 12.35
N ALA A 245 12.56 26.98 12.33
CA ALA A 245 12.61 26.18 13.55
C ALA A 245 13.81 26.50 14.46
N LYS A 246 14.86 27.16 13.94
CA LYS A 246 16.04 27.62 14.69
C LYS A 246 16.67 26.50 15.55
N GLY A 247 16.83 25.32 14.98
CA GLY A 247 17.44 24.15 15.65
C GLY A 247 16.48 23.29 16.48
N ALA A 248 15.20 23.66 16.60
CA ALA A 248 14.18 22.77 17.14
C ALA A 248 13.84 21.65 16.14
N ARG A 249 13.37 20.51 16.67
CA ARG A 249 12.80 19.45 15.85
C ARG A 249 11.40 19.84 15.41
N ILE A 250 11.06 19.58 14.16
CA ILE A 250 9.75 19.90 13.59
C ILE A 250 8.96 18.62 13.46
N SER A 251 7.73 18.60 13.96
CA SER A 251 6.76 17.58 13.57
C SER A 251 6.29 17.87 12.16
N LEU A 252 6.90 17.20 11.18
CA LEU A 252 6.72 17.44 9.74
C LEU A 252 6.14 16.19 9.02
N PRO A 253 4.85 15.86 9.21
CA PRO A 253 4.21 14.82 8.42
C PRO A 253 4.18 15.21 6.94
N GLU A 254 4.62 14.32 6.05
CA GLU A 254 4.68 14.57 4.60
C GLU A 254 3.30 14.92 4.01
N ALA A 255 2.25 14.23 4.45
CA ALA A 255 0.88 14.52 4.02
C ALA A 255 0.40 15.92 4.42
N LEU A 256 0.85 16.43 5.58
CA LEU A 256 0.53 17.79 6.01
C LEU A 256 1.30 18.82 5.17
N LEU A 257 2.57 18.55 4.88
CA LEU A 257 3.36 19.40 4.00
C LEU A 257 2.75 19.48 2.59
N ASP A 258 2.27 18.36 2.05
CA ASP A 258 1.56 18.31 0.77
C ASP A 258 0.26 19.13 0.81
N GLU A 259 -0.53 18.99 1.88
CA GLU A 259 -1.77 19.74 2.06
C GLU A 259 -1.50 21.23 2.14
N VAL A 260 -0.49 21.66 2.90
CA VAL A 260 -0.08 23.06 3.01
C VAL A 260 0.46 23.61 1.69
N ALA A 261 1.27 22.85 0.97
CA ALA A 261 1.73 23.21 -0.37
C ALA A 261 0.56 23.35 -1.36
N ALA A 262 -0.56 22.66 -1.13
CA ALA A 262 -1.79 22.80 -1.90
C ALA A 262 -2.70 23.94 -1.45
N LEU A 263 -2.40 24.64 -0.34
CA LEU A 263 -3.16 25.78 0.20
C LEU A 263 -2.55 27.14 -0.13
N VAL A 264 -1.27 27.17 -0.53
CA VAL A 264 -0.54 28.42 -0.79
C VAL A 264 0.00 28.48 -2.22
N GLU A 265 0.16 29.69 -2.74
CA GLU A 265 0.79 30.03 -4.02
C GLU A 265 2.16 30.68 -3.81
N TRP A 266 2.30 31.45 -2.73
CA TRP A 266 3.53 32.11 -2.32
C TRP A 266 3.75 31.91 -0.82
N PRO A 267 4.47 30.85 -0.42
CA PRO A 267 4.61 30.50 0.99
C PRO A 267 5.48 31.52 1.74
N ALA A 268 5.03 31.88 2.94
CA ALA A 268 5.81 32.58 3.95
C ALA A 268 5.65 31.88 5.31
N VAL A 269 6.75 31.56 5.97
CA VAL A 269 6.73 30.86 7.26
C VAL A 269 6.87 31.87 8.40
N TYR A 270 6.01 31.76 9.40
CA TYR A 270 6.09 32.58 10.62
C TYR A 270 6.14 31.68 11.86
N LEU A 271 6.95 32.10 12.83
CA LEU A 271 7.04 31.47 14.13
C LEU A 271 6.01 32.08 15.07
N CYS A 272 5.18 31.22 15.66
CA CYS A 272 4.14 31.55 16.61
C CYS A 272 4.39 30.83 17.94
N GLN A 273 3.73 31.29 19.00
CA GLN A 273 3.78 30.71 20.33
C GLN A 273 2.39 30.56 20.96
N PHE A 274 2.28 29.72 21.97
CA PHE A 274 1.06 29.58 22.77
C PHE A 274 1.41 29.57 24.26
N ASP A 275 0.41 29.67 25.13
CA ASP A 275 0.61 29.65 26.58
C ASP A 275 1.27 28.32 27.03
N PRO A 276 2.47 28.35 27.65
CA PRO A 276 3.14 27.15 28.14
C PRO A 276 2.30 26.29 29.10
N ALA A 277 1.26 26.83 29.74
CA ALA A 277 0.34 26.08 30.58
C ALA A 277 -0.38 24.94 29.83
N PHE A 278 -0.48 25.00 28.49
CA PHE A 278 -1.02 23.91 27.70
C PHE A 278 -0.13 22.69 27.65
N LEU A 279 1.18 22.81 27.92
CA LEU A 279 2.12 21.68 27.93
C LEU A 279 1.82 20.63 29.04
N ALA A 280 0.89 20.93 29.95
CA ALA A 280 0.35 19.95 30.90
C ALA A 280 -0.62 18.94 30.24
N VAL A 281 -1.14 19.24 29.05
CA VAL A 281 -1.95 18.32 28.24
C VAL A 281 -1.02 17.41 27.44
N PRO A 282 -1.36 16.13 27.24
CA PRO A 282 -0.58 15.22 26.38
C PRO A 282 -0.18 15.85 25.05
N GLN A 283 1.11 15.78 24.73
CA GLN A 283 1.66 16.48 23.58
C GLN A 283 1.08 16.00 22.24
N GLU A 284 0.74 14.71 22.13
CA GLU A 284 0.13 14.11 20.94
C GLU A 284 -1.21 14.78 20.64
N CYS A 285 -1.98 15.12 21.67
CA CYS A 285 -3.23 15.86 21.53
C CYS A 285 -3.00 17.29 21.01
N LEU A 286 -2.01 18.00 21.57
CA LEU A 286 -1.68 19.36 21.16
C LEU A 286 -1.17 19.39 19.70
N ILE A 287 -0.30 18.45 19.36
CA ILE A 287 0.24 18.27 18.00
C ILE A 287 -0.90 17.96 17.03
N LEU A 288 -1.76 16.99 17.35
CA LEU A 288 -2.86 16.61 16.48
C LEU A 288 -3.86 17.74 16.28
N THR A 289 -4.20 18.49 17.34
CA THR A 289 -5.06 19.68 17.28
C THR A 289 -4.47 20.74 16.33
N MET A 290 -3.17 21.04 16.48
CA MET A 290 -2.46 21.99 15.61
C MET A 290 -2.46 21.54 14.14
N GLN A 291 -2.21 20.26 13.88
CA GLN A 291 -2.09 19.72 12.52
C GLN A 291 -3.45 19.56 11.82
N THR A 292 -4.46 19.04 12.52
CA THR A 292 -5.75 18.71 11.91
C THR A 292 -6.63 19.93 11.73
N ASN A 293 -6.77 20.76 12.77
CA ASN A 293 -7.67 21.90 12.75
C ASN A 293 -7.08 23.12 12.03
N GLN A 294 -5.76 23.31 12.07
CA GLN A 294 -5.13 24.56 11.62
C GLN A 294 -3.93 24.40 10.68
N LYS A 295 -3.49 23.16 10.39
CA LYS A 295 -2.36 22.88 9.47
C LYS A 295 -1.03 23.48 9.94
N TYR A 296 -0.82 23.54 11.25
CA TYR A 296 0.40 24.07 11.85
C TYR A 296 1.44 22.97 12.10
N PHE A 297 2.70 23.37 12.16
CA PHE A 297 3.84 22.48 12.43
C PHE A 297 4.36 22.72 13.85
N ALA A 298 4.14 21.75 14.73
CA ALA A 298 4.59 21.79 16.11
C ALA A 298 6.13 21.69 16.20
N LEU A 299 6.72 22.36 17.19
CA LEU A 299 8.15 22.32 17.46
C LEU A 299 8.44 21.58 18.76
N SER A 300 9.42 20.68 18.74
CA SER A 300 9.92 19.95 19.91
C SER A 300 11.41 20.22 20.13
N ASP A 301 11.86 19.97 21.35
CA ASP A 301 13.29 20.02 21.68
C ASP A 301 14.07 18.81 21.13
N ALA A 302 15.36 18.71 21.47
CA ALA A 302 16.23 17.62 21.04
C ALA A 302 15.85 16.25 21.65
N ASN A 303 15.13 16.23 22.77
CA ASN A 303 14.65 15.02 23.44
C ASN A 303 13.26 14.60 22.94
N GLY A 304 12.61 15.42 22.12
CA GLY A 304 11.28 15.17 21.57
C GLY A 304 10.15 15.79 22.38
N ALA A 305 10.43 16.51 23.46
CA ALA A 305 9.41 17.19 24.26
C ALA A 305 8.87 18.41 23.50
N LEU A 306 7.54 18.52 23.42
CA LEU A 306 6.88 19.65 22.76
C LEU A 306 7.24 20.99 23.42
N GLN A 307 7.54 21.99 22.59
CA GLN A 307 7.73 23.37 23.01
C GLN A 307 6.44 24.18 22.79
N ALA A 308 6.28 25.26 23.55
CA ALA A 308 5.15 26.19 23.40
C ALA A 308 5.24 27.08 22.14
N ARG A 309 5.68 26.50 21.02
CA ARG A 309 5.99 27.15 19.75
C ARG A 309 5.57 26.29 18.57
N PHE A 310 5.16 26.94 17.50
CA PHE A 310 4.76 26.27 16.26
C PHE A 310 5.05 27.18 15.06
N LEU A 311 5.11 26.58 13.88
CA LEU A 311 5.28 27.29 12.62
C LEU A 311 3.96 27.27 11.83
N VAL A 312 3.64 28.42 11.24
CA VAL A 312 2.52 28.57 10.31
C VAL A 312 3.06 28.89 8.93
N VAL A 313 2.40 28.35 7.90
CA VAL A 313 2.68 28.71 6.49
C VAL A 313 1.54 29.58 6.00
N SER A 314 1.84 30.85 5.81
CA SER A 314 0.91 31.83 5.28
C SER A 314 1.06 31.94 3.76
N ASN A 315 -0.05 32.21 3.08
CA ASN A 315 -0.03 32.62 1.68
C ASN A 315 0.24 34.14 1.51
N LEU A 316 0.62 34.84 2.58
CA LEU A 316 0.90 36.27 2.56
C LEU A 316 2.29 36.55 3.13
N ALA A 317 3.24 36.83 2.24
CA ALA A 317 4.56 37.34 2.59
C ALA A 317 4.48 38.84 2.92
N THR A 318 4.89 39.22 4.12
CA THR A 318 4.89 40.62 4.57
C THR A 318 6.07 40.89 5.50
N THR A 319 6.50 42.15 5.56
CA THR A 319 7.51 42.62 6.52
C THR A 319 6.93 42.98 7.89
N THR A 320 5.60 43.06 8.02
CA THR A 320 4.88 43.34 9.28
C THR A 320 3.89 42.19 9.58
N PRO A 321 4.40 41.02 10.03
CA PRO A 321 3.60 39.81 10.19
C PRO A 321 2.83 39.75 11.52
N GLU A 322 2.84 40.78 12.34
CA GLU A 322 2.32 40.76 13.73
C GLU A 322 0.84 40.36 13.79
N ALA A 323 0.02 40.87 12.86
CA ALA A 323 -1.40 40.53 12.77
C ALA A 323 -1.62 39.06 12.35
N ILE A 324 -0.74 38.51 11.50
CA ILE A 324 -0.78 37.10 11.10
C ILE A 324 -0.43 36.24 12.32
N ILE A 325 0.69 36.54 12.99
CA ILE A 325 1.17 35.79 14.15
C ILE A 325 0.11 35.79 15.25
N THR A 326 -0.27 36.97 15.76
CA THR A 326 -1.24 37.11 16.86
C THR A 326 -2.62 36.53 16.51
N GLY A 327 -3.05 36.63 15.25
CA GLY A 327 -4.27 36.02 14.75
C GLY A 327 -4.25 34.49 14.86
N ASN A 328 -3.17 33.86 14.38
CA ASN A 328 -3.01 32.40 14.42
C ASN A 328 -2.80 31.89 15.87
N GLU A 329 -2.09 32.65 16.71
CA GLU A 329 -1.92 32.34 18.15
C GLU A 329 -3.25 32.35 18.90
N ARG A 330 -4.10 33.36 18.65
CA ARG A 330 -5.44 33.41 19.25
C ARG A 330 -6.31 32.23 18.82
N VAL A 331 -6.22 31.84 17.54
CA VAL A 331 -6.99 30.70 17.00
C VAL A 331 -6.50 29.39 17.62
N VAL A 332 -5.19 29.16 17.72
CA VAL A 332 -4.66 27.94 18.34
C VAL A 332 -5.04 27.88 19.82
N GLN A 333 -4.96 29.01 20.53
CA GLN A 333 -5.25 29.06 21.96
C GLN A 333 -6.67 28.61 22.29
N ALA A 334 -7.67 29.02 21.50
CA ALA A 334 -9.03 28.55 21.66
C ALA A 334 -9.14 27.02 21.47
N ARG A 335 -8.45 26.46 20.46
CA ARG A 335 -8.46 25.01 20.19
C ARG A 335 -7.74 24.20 21.26
N LEU A 336 -6.62 24.69 21.77
CA LEU A 336 -5.89 24.04 22.86
C LEU A 336 -6.66 24.11 24.18
N ALA A 337 -7.48 25.16 24.39
CA ALA A 337 -8.39 25.24 25.54
C ALA A 337 -9.46 24.15 25.50
N ASP A 338 -10.03 23.87 24.33
CA ASP A 338 -10.99 22.76 24.16
C ASP A 338 -10.32 21.41 24.49
N ALA A 339 -9.14 21.16 23.92
CA ALA A 339 -8.35 19.94 24.21
C ALA A 339 -8.04 19.80 25.71
N LYS A 340 -7.58 20.88 26.35
CA LYS A 340 -7.32 20.91 27.79
C LYS A 340 -8.57 20.58 28.60
N PHE A 341 -9.71 21.16 28.25
CA PHE A 341 -10.98 20.89 28.90
C PHE A 341 -11.36 19.41 28.81
N PHE A 342 -11.24 18.79 27.63
CA PHE A 342 -11.51 17.35 27.48
C PHE A 342 -10.60 16.51 28.36
N PHE A 343 -9.30 16.79 28.36
CA PHE A 343 -8.33 16.06 29.17
C PHE A 343 -8.64 16.18 30.67
N GLU A 344 -8.83 17.40 31.17
CA GLU A 344 -9.15 17.65 32.58
C GLU A 344 -10.47 17.02 33.00
N GLN A 345 -11.47 17.03 32.11
CA GLN A 345 -12.77 16.42 32.37
C GLN A 345 -12.69 14.89 32.42
N ASP A 346 -11.90 14.27 31.55
CA ASP A 346 -11.67 12.83 31.54
C ASP A 346 -10.91 12.39 32.81
N CYS A 347 -9.90 13.15 33.25
CA CYS A 347 -9.13 12.87 34.46
C CYS A 347 -9.93 12.95 35.77
N LYS A 348 -11.17 13.48 35.77
CA LYS A 348 -12.03 13.48 36.96
C LYS A 348 -12.55 12.09 37.34
N LYS A 349 -12.54 11.13 36.41
CA LYS A 349 -12.98 9.76 36.65
C LYS A 349 -11.86 8.80 36.27
N PRO A 350 -11.48 7.89 37.18
CA PRO A 350 -10.49 6.88 36.85
C PRO A 350 -10.90 6.03 35.64
N LEU A 351 -9.93 5.69 34.80
CA LEU A 351 -10.07 4.90 33.58
C LEU A 351 -10.80 3.57 33.83
N ILE A 352 -10.55 2.92 34.97
CA ILE A 352 -11.24 1.69 35.35
C ILE A 352 -12.76 1.87 35.50
N GLN A 353 -13.25 3.06 35.85
CA GLN A 353 -14.68 3.37 35.93
C GLN A 353 -15.32 3.59 34.55
N GLN A 354 -14.50 3.80 33.51
CA GLN A 354 -14.97 3.89 32.13
C GLN A 354 -15.17 2.49 31.53
N ALA A 355 -14.39 1.49 31.94
CA ALA A 355 -14.45 0.15 31.36
C ALA A 355 -15.87 -0.48 31.35
N PRO A 356 -16.68 -0.43 32.44
CA PRO A 356 -18.04 -0.99 32.43
C PRO A 356 -18.98 -0.29 31.44
N GLN A 357 -18.76 0.99 31.14
CA GLN A 357 -19.60 1.76 30.22
C GLN A 357 -19.42 1.30 28.75
N LEU A 358 -18.37 0.52 28.44
CA LEU A 358 -18.18 -0.11 27.13
C LEU A 358 -19.32 -1.07 26.77
N ALA A 359 -20.17 -1.46 27.74
CA ALA A 359 -21.39 -2.21 27.49
C ALA A 359 -22.36 -1.47 26.56
N ASN A 360 -22.32 -0.13 26.55
CA ASN A 360 -23.18 0.72 25.73
C ASN A 360 -22.64 0.95 24.31
N VAL A 361 -21.41 0.51 24.02
CA VAL A 361 -20.77 0.66 22.71
C VAL A 361 -20.88 -0.64 21.96
N THR A 362 -21.60 -0.65 20.84
CA THR A 362 -21.70 -1.84 19.99
C THR A 362 -20.34 -2.14 19.36
N TYR A 363 -19.80 -3.34 19.59
CA TYR A 363 -18.63 -3.82 18.86
C TYR A 363 -19.07 -4.39 17.51
N HIS A 364 -20.00 -5.35 17.55
CA HIS A 364 -20.61 -5.93 16.36
C HIS A 364 -21.91 -6.64 16.75
N HIS A 365 -22.97 -6.54 15.95
CA HIS A 365 -24.29 -7.11 16.28
C HIS A 365 -24.27 -8.63 16.59
N LYS A 366 -23.33 -9.39 16.02
CA LYS A 366 -23.11 -10.83 16.31
C LYS A 366 -22.10 -11.11 17.43
N LEU A 367 -21.31 -10.14 17.88
CA LEU A 367 -20.24 -10.35 18.89
C LEU A 367 -20.46 -9.55 20.17
N GLY A 368 -21.50 -8.70 20.19
CA GLY A 368 -21.92 -7.94 21.35
C GLY A 368 -21.31 -6.55 21.46
N SER A 369 -21.13 -6.10 22.71
CA SER A 369 -20.58 -4.79 23.05
C SER A 369 -19.05 -4.79 23.12
N GLN A 370 -18.45 -3.59 23.22
CA GLN A 370 -17.02 -3.45 23.47
C GLN A 370 -16.62 -4.00 24.85
N LEU A 371 -17.51 -3.97 25.86
CA LEU A 371 -17.22 -4.61 27.14
C LEU A 371 -17.07 -6.12 26.98
N GLN A 372 -18.01 -6.77 26.29
CA GLN A 372 -17.93 -8.21 26.02
C GLN A 372 -16.69 -8.59 25.21
N ARG A 373 -16.24 -7.68 24.32
CA ARG A 373 -14.97 -7.84 23.61
C ARG A 373 -13.78 -7.78 24.55
N VAL A 374 -13.73 -6.80 25.45
CA VAL A 374 -12.66 -6.65 26.47
C VAL A 374 -12.63 -7.85 27.41
N GLU A 375 -13.77 -8.40 27.81
CA GLU A 375 -13.84 -9.62 28.63
C GLU A 375 -13.21 -10.83 27.91
N ARG A 376 -13.50 -11.01 26.61
CA ARG A 376 -12.84 -12.05 25.81
C ARG A 376 -11.34 -11.79 25.68
N LEU A 377 -10.95 -10.55 25.44
CA LEU A 377 -9.54 -10.14 25.38
C LEU A 377 -8.82 -10.47 26.70
N GLU A 378 -9.39 -10.13 27.86
CA GLU A 378 -8.86 -10.44 29.19
C GLU A 378 -8.69 -11.95 29.40
N ASN A 379 -9.69 -12.76 29.00
CA ASN A 379 -9.63 -14.22 29.09
C ASN A 379 -8.49 -14.80 28.23
N ILE A 380 -8.39 -14.36 26.97
CA ILE A 380 -7.33 -14.80 26.05
C ILE A 380 -5.97 -14.39 26.61
N ALA A 381 -5.79 -13.13 26.99
CA ALA A 381 -4.54 -12.60 27.50
C ALA A 381 -4.08 -13.37 28.76
N THR A 382 -4.99 -13.63 29.69
CA THR A 382 -4.71 -14.38 30.92
C THR A 382 -4.30 -15.83 30.64
N ALA A 383 -4.91 -16.48 29.63
CA ALA A 383 -4.53 -17.83 29.23
C ALA A 383 -3.15 -17.90 28.53
N LEU A 384 -2.72 -16.82 27.89
CA LEU A 384 -1.41 -16.73 27.24
C LEU A 384 -0.28 -16.33 28.19
N ALA A 385 -0.58 -15.58 29.25
CA ALA A 385 0.45 -15.05 30.16
C ALA A 385 1.43 -16.10 30.71
N PRO A 386 0.99 -17.28 31.21
CA PRO A 386 1.92 -18.30 31.74
C PRO A 386 2.85 -18.89 30.68
N GLN A 387 2.39 -19.01 29.43
CA GLN A 387 3.19 -19.57 28.32
C GLN A 387 4.37 -18.66 27.96
N LEU A 388 4.27 -17.37 28.27
CA LEU A 388 5.28 -16.36 28.00
C LEU A 388 6.00 -15.84 29.26
N GLY A 389 5.71 -16.43 30.43
CA GLY A 389 6.30 -15.98 31.71
C GLY A 389 5.85 -14.57 32.13
N ALA A 390 4.73 -14.06 31.62
CA ALA A 390 4.20 -12.76 31.98
C ALA A 390 3.43 -12.81 33.30
N ASN A 391 3.42 -11.70 34.05
CA ASN A 391 2.63 -11.60 35.27
C ASN A 391 1.13 -11.52 34.94
N SER A 392 0.39 -12.59 35.22
CA SER A 392 -1.04 -12.71 34.91
C SER A 392 -1.90 -11.60 35.51
N LEU A 393 -1.55 -11.06 36.69
CA LEU A 393 -2.29 -9.96 37.31
C LEU A 393 -2.13 -8.65 36.53
N LEU A 394 -0.91 -8.35 36.09
CA LEU A 394 -0.63 -7.16 35.26
C LEU A 394 -1.28 -7.29 33.88
N VAL A 395 -1.21 -8.49 33.28
CA VAL A 395 -1.86 -8.79 32.00
C VAL A 395 -3.37 -8.62 32.08
N ALA A 396 -4.03 -9.21 33.08
CA ALA A 396 -5.48 -9.06 33.24
C ALA A 396 -5.88 -7.60 33.49
N ARG A 397 -5.11 -6.88 34.32
CA ARG A 397 -5.34 -5.44 34.57
C ARG A 397 -5.21 -4.61 33.30
N ALA A 398 -4.14 -4.82 32.53
CA ALA A 398 -3.90 -4.14 31.26
C ALA A 398 -4.99 -4.46 30.22
N ALA A 399 -5.35 -5.73 30.06
CA ALA A 399 -6.41 -6.16 29.14
C ALA A 399 -7.74 -5.47 29.45
N ARG A 400 -8.12 -5.37 30.73
CA ARG A 400 -9.35 -4.69 31.17
C ARG A 400 -9.35 -3.20 30.87
N LEU A 401 -8.19 -2.54 30.94
CA LEU A 401 -8.06 -1.10 30.71
C LEU A 401 -7.81 -0.72 29.25
N ALA A 402 -7.34 -1.67 28.44
CA ALA A 402 -6.81 -1.42 27.09
C ALA A 402 -7.72 -0.58 26.17
N LYS A 403 -9.04 -0.68 26.34
CA LYS A 403 -10.03 0.04 25.50
C LYS A 403 -10.94 0.98 26.28
N ALA A 404 -10.65 1.20 27.56
CA ALA A 404 -11.50 2.02 28.41
C ALA A 404 -11.49 3.50 28.00
N ASP A 405 -10.44 3.94 27.31
CA ASP A 405 -10.31 5.30 26.79
C ASP A 405 -11.21 5.61 25.58
N LEU A 406 -11.79 4.59 24.92
CA LEU A 406 -12.75 4.79 23.82
C LEU A 406 -13.98 5.63 24.21
N LEU A 407 -14.25 5.75 25.51
CA LEU A 407 -15.35 6.54 26.06
C LEU A 407 -14.93 7.90 26.61
N SER A 408 -13.64 8.23 26.52
CA SER A 408 -13.15 9.53 26.93
C SER A 408 -13.62 10.61 25.94
N LEU A 409 -13.83 11.82 26.44
CA LEU A 409 -14.16 12.96 25.60
C LEU A 409 -13.04 13.24 24.60
N MET A 410 -11.78 13.07 25.03
CA MET A 410 -10.62 13.24 24.16
C MET A 410 -10.63 12.29 22.97
N VAL A 411 -10.89 10.99 23.17
CA VAL A 411 -10.90 10.01 22.09
C VAL A 411 -12.15 10.17 21.21
N ASN A 412 -13.26 10.66 21.75
CA ASN A 412 -14.43 11.00 20.96
C ASN A 412 -14.17 12.18 20.00
N GLU A 413 -13.42 13.20 20.44
CA GLU A 413 -12.99 14.31 19.58
C GLU A 413 -11.86 13.87 18.61
N PHE A 414 -10.91 13.07 19.09
CA PHE A 414 -9.73 12.64 18.36
C PHE A 414 -9.55 11.11 18.42
N PRO A 415 -10.25 10.35 17.57
CA PRO A 415 -10.19 8.88 17.54
C PRO A 415 -8.78 8.33 17.28
N GLU A 416 -7.89 9.12 16.67
CA GLU A 416 -6.48 8.77 16.43
C GLU A 416 -5.66 8.63 17.71
N LEU A 417 -6.12 9.18 18.84
CA LEU A 417 -5.43 9.14 20.13
C LEU A 417 -5.80 7.94 21.01
N GLN A 418 -6.66 7.04 20.51
CA GLN A 418 -7.01 5.81 21.24
C GLN A 418 -5.76 4.96 21.58
N GLY A 419 -5.77 4.32 22.73
CA GLY A 419 -4.63 3.65 23.34
C GLY A 419 -3.63 4.61 23.99
N THR A 420 -3.20 5.65 23.26
CA THR A 420 -2.30 6.69 23.79
C THR A 420 -2.93 7.42 24.96
N MET A 421 -4.19 7.85 24.83
CA MET A 421 -4.90 8.47 25.95
C MET A 421 -5.13 7.47 27.09
N GLY A 422 -5.44 6.20 26.78
CA GLY A 422 -5.49 5.13 27.78
C GLY A 422 -4.21 5.02 28.62
N GLN A 423 -3.03 5.16 28.02
CA GLN A 423 -1.76 5.21 28.74
C GLN A 423 -1.67 6.43 29.67
N TYR A 424 -1.98 7.63 29.17
CA TYR A 424 -1.94 8.86 29.97
C TYR A 424 -2.89 8.81 31.16
N TYR A 425 -4.13 8.33 30.96
CA TYR A 425 -5.10 8.20 32.04
C TYR A 425 -4.68 7.12 33.04
N ALA A 426 -4.19 5.95 32.58
CA ALA A 426 -3.69 4.92 33.47
C ALA A 426 -2.52 5.41 34.34
N HIS A 427 -1.59 6.19 33.78
CA HIS A 427 -0.53 6.84 34.56
C HIS A 427 -1.07 7.86 35.56
N HIS A 428 -2.01 8.71 35.14
CA HIS A 428 -2.67 9.68 36.02
C HIS A 428 -3.35 9.00 37.21
N ASP A 429 -3.98 7.85 36.98
CA ASP A 429 -4.72 7.09 37.99
C ASP A 429 -3.83 6.23 38.90
N GLY A 430 -2.51 6.23 38.67
CA GLY A 430 -1.54 5.48 39.47
C GLY A 430 -1.45 3.99 39.15
N GLU A 431 -1.85 3.56 37.94
CA GLU A 431 -1.63 2.19 37.49
C GLU A 431 -0.12 1.88 37.35
N PRO A 432 0.29 0.60 37.47
CA PRO A 432 1.65 0.20 37.19
C PRO A 432 2.10 0.64 35.79
N ALA A 433 3.34 1.12 35.67
CA ALA A 433 3.86 1.64 34.40
C ALA A 433 3.74 0.65 33.23
N GLU A 434 3.91 -0.65 33.50
CA GLU A 434 3.75 -1.71 32.50
C GLU A 434 2.30 -1.88 32.03
N VAL A 435 1.32 -1.67 32.92
CA VAL A 435 -0.12 -1.69 32.60
C VAL A 435 -0.48 -0.48 31.73
N ALA A 436 -0.01 0.71 32.13
CA ALA A 436 -0.25 1.93 31.37
C ALA A 436 0.36 1.87 29.96
N GLN A 437 1.59 1.36 29.83
CA GLN A 437 2.22 1.15 28.52
C GLN A 437 1.42 0.17 27.65
N ALA A 438 0.92 -0.91 28.23
CA ALA A 438 0.12 -1.90 27.51
C ALA A 438 -1.21 -1.32 26.97
N CYS A 439 -1.78 -0.30 27.62
CA CYS A 439 -2.94 0.42 27.08
C CYS A 439 -2.65 1.06 25.72
N ALA A 440 -1.45 1.58 25.47
CA ALA A 440 -1.08 2.09 24.14
C ALA A 440 -0.59 0.95 23.21
N ASP A 441 0.30 0.10 23.72
CA ASP A 441 1.00 -0.90 22.92
C ASP A 441 0.10 -2.03 22.40
N HIS A 442 -1.08 -2.28 22.99
CA HIS A 442 -1.93 -3.38 22.53
C HIS A 442 -2.39 -3.24 21.06
N TYR A 443 -2.40 -2.02 20.51
CA TYR A 443 -2.67 -1.80 19.09
C TYR A 443 -1.51 -2.22 18.19
N GLN A 444 -0.28 -2.30 18.71
CA GLN A 444 0.91 -2.62 17.95
C GLN A 444 1.01 -4.10 17.56
N PRO A 445 1.68 -4.43 16.44
CA PRO A 445 1.93 -3.53 15.33
C PRO A 445 0.62 -3.16 14.60
N ARG A 446 0.46 -1.88 14.23
CA ARG A 446 -0.69 -1.34 13.49
C ARG A 446 -0.55 -1.51 11.98
N PHE A 447 0.66 -1.69 11.46
CA PHE A 447 0.94 -1.94 10.04
C PHE A 447 2.25 -2.71 9.88
N ALA A 448 2.58 -3.13 8.66
CA ALA A 448 3.68 -4.07 8.39
C ALA A 448 5.04 -3.62 8.94
N GLY A 449 5.33 -2.32 8.96
CA GLY A 449 6.58 -1.74 9.50
C GLY A 449 6.46 -1.06 10.86
N ASP A 450 5.33 -1.19 11.57
CA ASP A 450 5.16 -0.58 12.90
C ASP A 450 6.03 -1.28 13.95
N ALA A 451 6.31 -0.59 15.05
CA ALA A 451 7.01 -1.18 16.19
C ALA A 451 6.23 -2.36 16.77
N LEU A 452 6.94 -3.28 17.42
CA LEU A 452 6.33 -4.34 18.22
C LEU A 452 6.19 -3.86 19.68
N PRO A 453 5.20 -4.38 20.43
CA PRO A 453 4.99 -4.03 21.83
C PRO A 453 6.28 -4.14 22.65
N ALA A 454 6.55 -3.16 23.52
CA ALA A 454 7.84 -3.07 24.20
C ALA A 454 8.01 -4.14 25.29
N SER A 455 6.99 -4.33 26.14
CA SER A 455 7.03 -5.28 27.25
C SER A 455 6.36 -6.63 26.93
N ILE A 456 6.63 -7.64 27.77
CA ILE A 456 5.97 -8.94 27.64
C ILE A 456 4.46 -8.85 27.93
N THR A 457 4.05 -8.04 28.92
CA THR A 457 2.64 -7.75 29.19
C THR A 457 1.96 -7.12 27.98
N SER A 458 2.59 -6.12 27.37
CA SER A 458 2.06 -5.47 26.18
C SER A 458 1.97 -6.44 24.99
N THR A 459 2.97 -7.32 24.83
CA THR A 459 2.98 -8.36 23.79
C THR A 459 1.82 -9.34 23.97
N VAL A 460 1.54 -9.78 25.20
CA VAL A 460 0.42 -10.68 25.52
C VAL A 460 -0.93 -10.02 25.21
N VAL A 461 -1.13 -8.77 25.66
CA VAL A 461 -2.39 -8.04 25.43
C VAL A 461 -2.59 -7.74 23.94
N ALA A 462 -1.53 -7.38 23.21
CA ALA A 462 -1.57 -7.18 21.77
C ALA A 462 -1.91 -8.46 21.00
N LEU A 463 -1.29 -9.61 21.36
CA LEU A 463 -1.64 -10.90 20.79
C LEU A 463 -3.11 -11.23 21.03
N ALA A 464 -3.58 -11.04 22.26
CA ALA A 464 -4.97 -11.31 22.63
C ALA A 464 -5.97 -10.45 21.84
N ASP A 465 -5.75 -9.13 21.70
CA ASP A 465 -6.63 -8.23 20.93
C ASP A 465 -6.73 -8.65 19.45
N LYS A 466 -5.59 -8.99 18.83
CA LYS A 466 -5.57 -9.41 17.43
C LYS A 466 -6.19 -10.80 17.24
N LEU A 467 -5.95 -11.73 18.15
CA LEU A 467 -6.56 -13.06 18.11
C LEU A 467 -8.07 -13.02 18.35
N GLU A 468 -8.55 -12.22 19.31
CA GLU A 468 -9.98 -12.01 19.56
C GLU A 468 -10.68 -11.52 18.30
N THR A 469 -10.12 -10.49 17.66
CA THR A 469 -10.67 -9.93 16.43
C THR A 469 -10.65 -10.95 15.29
N LEU A 470 -9.51 -11.62 15.10
CA LEU A 470 -9.32 -12.56 13.99
C LEU A 470 -10.26 -13.78 14.10
N VAL A 471 -10.35 -14.38 15.28
CA VAL A 471 -11.22 -15.54 15.54
C VAL A 471 -12.70 -15.13 15.52
N GLY A 472 -13.06 -14.05 16.20
CA GLY A 472 -14.44 -13.60 16.31
C GLY A 472 -15.05 -13.21 14.96
N ILE A 473 -14.39 -12.33 14.20
CA ILE A 473 -14.89 -11.82 12.92
C ILE A 473 -14.92 -12.93 11.85
N TRP A 474 -13.92 -13.83 11.85
CA TRP A 474 -13.93 -14.96 10.93
C TRP A 474 -15.05 -15.95 11.27
N GLY A 475 -15.23 -16.27 12.55
CA GLY A 475 -16.23 -17.23 13.00
C GLY A 475 -17.67 -16.81 12.74
N ILE A 476 -17.94 -15.51 12.57
CA ILE A 476 -19.28 -15.00 12.17
C ILE A 476 -19.46 -14.87 10.65
N GLY A 477 -18.50 -15.37 9.86
CA GLY A 477 -18.56 -15.44 8.40
C GLY A 477 -18.07 -14.19 7.66
N LEU A 478 -17.28 -13.31 8.30
CA LEU A 478 -16.77 -12.07 7.71
C LEU A 478 -15.28 -12.16 7.35
N ALA A 479 -14.86 -13.30 6.81
CA ALA A 479 -13.52 -13.49 6.27
C ALA A 479 -13.26 -12.56 5.07
N PRO A 480 -12.01 -12.12 4.83
CA PRO A 480 -11.69 -11.19 3.74
C PRO A 480 -11.87 -11.86 2.37
N SER A 481 -12.36 -11.11 1.37
CA SER A 481 -12.63 -11.62 0.01
C SER A 481 -12.09 -10.67 -1.07
N GLY A 482 -11.32 -11.21 -2.03
CA GLY A 482 -10.61 -10.39 -3.01
C GLY A 482 -9.80 -9.27 -2.34
N ASP A 483 -9.92 -8.04 -2.80
CA ASP A 483 -9.24 -6.89 -2.17
C ASP A 483 -9.97 -6.35 -0.93
N LYS A 484 -11.19 -6.82 -0.62
CA LYS A 484 -11.98 -6.33 0.51
C LYS A 484 -11.54 -6.96 1.83
N ASP A 485 -11.13 -6.12 2.77
CA ASP A 485 -10.82 -6.49 4.15
C ASP A 485 -11.31 -5.40 5.13
N PRO A 486 -12.64 -5.29 5.33
CA PRO A 486 -13.23 -4.18 6.10
C PRO A 486 -12.83 -4.18 7.59
N PHE A 487 -12.40 -5.33 8.14
CA PHE A 487 -11.97 -5.48 9.53
C PHE A 487 -10.44 -5.64 9.65
N ALA A 488 -9.69 -5.39 8.58
CA ALA A 488 -8.23 -5.48 8.55
C ALA A 488 -7.65 -6.83 9.05
N LEU A 489 -8.33 -7.95 8.80
CA LEU A 489 -7.93 -9.28 9.26
C LEU A 489 -6.56 -9.70 8.72
N ARG A 490 -6.18 -9.27 7.53
CA ARG A 490 -4.83 -9.50 6.97
C ARG A 490 -3.75 -8.82 7.82
N ARG A 491 -4.03 -7.61 8.30
CA ARG A 491 -3.14 -6.83 9.16
C ARG A 491 -3.07 -7.42 10.57
N HIS A 492 -4.19 -7.90 11.13
CA HIS A 492 -4.19 -8.61 12.41
C HIS A 492 -3.36 -9.90 12.33
N ALA A 493 -3.57 -10.71 11.29
CA ALA A 493 -2.79 -11.93 11.03
C ALA A 493 -1.29 -11.63 10.89
N LEU A 494 -0.92 -10.61 10.11
CA LEU A 494 0.48 -10.20 9.97
C LEU A 494 1.06 -9.75 11.31
N GLY A 495 0.32 -8.99 12.13
CA GLY A 495 0.77 -8.55 13.43
C GLY A 495 1.03 -9.70 14.42
N ILE A 496 0.17 -10.73 14.42
CA ILE A 496 0.39 -11.95 15.21
C ILE A 496 1.67 -12.65 14.75
N LEU A 497 1.82 -12.88 13.43
CA LEU A 497 3.00 -13.55 12.88
C LEU A 497 4.28 -12.79 13.20
N ARG A 498 4.28 -11.46 13.04
CA ARG A 498 5.44 -10.62 13.40
C ARG A 498 5.80 -10.74 14.87
N MET A 499 4.82 -10.65 15.78
CA MET A 499 5.08 -10.79 17.21
C MET A 499 5.65 -12.16 17.57
N VAL A 500 5.07 -13.25 17.05
CA VAL A 500 5.57 -14.61 17.35
C VAL A 500 6.96 -14.85 16.73
N LEU A 501 7.17 -14.41 15.49
CA LEU A 501 8.41 -14.66 14.74
C LEU A 501 9.57 -13.75 15.17
N GLU A 502 9.36 -12.44 15.27
CA GLU A 502 10.43 -11.47 15.54
C GLU A 502 10.86 -11.45 17.02
N LYS A 503 9.95 -11.78 17.94
CA LYS A 503 10.28 -11.93 19.36
C LYS A 503 10.60 -13.39 19.74
N ALA A 504 10.66 -14.30 18.77
CA ALA A 504 10.91 -15.74 18.98
C ALA A 504 10.06 -16.34 20.11
N LEU A 505 8.75 -16.06 20.09
CA LEU A 505 7.83 -16.50 21.15
C LEU A 505 7.51 -17.98 20.95
N PRO A 506 7.76 -18.88 21.93
CA PRO A 506 7.61 -20.32 21.78
C PRO A 506 6.13 -20.76 21.84
N LEU A 507 5.32 -20.23 20.93
CA LEU A 507 3.87 -20.40 20.88
C LEU A 507 3.47 -21.23 19.66
N ASP A 508 2.56 -22.17 19.89
CA ASP A 508 1.94 -22.95 18.83
C ASP A 508 0.72 -22.20 18.27
N LEU A 509 0.76 -21.84 16.97
CA LEU A 509 -0.32 -21.07 16.33
C LEU A 509 -1.68 -21.78 16.38
N ALA A 510 -1.72 -23.12 16.28
CA ALA A 510 -2.97 -23.85 16.36
C ALA A 510 -3.54 -23.79 17.78
N GLN A 511 -2.68 -23.97 18.80
CA GLN A 511 -3.09 -23.82 20.20
C GLN A 511 -3.55 -22.40 20.52
N LEU A 512 -2.87 -21.36 19.99
CA LEU A 512 -3.31 -19.97 20.13
C LEU A 512 -4.73 -19.77 19.61
N LEU A 513 -5.01 -20.22 18.38
CA LEU A 513 -6.34 -20.12 17.77
C LEU A 513 -7.40 -20.87 18.59
N ARG A 514 -7.09 -22.09 19.05
CA ARG A 514 -8.00 -22.90 19.88
C ARG A 514 -8.30 -22.23 21.22
N THR A 515 -7.28 -21.67 21.87
CA THR A 515 -7.41 -20.93 23.14
C THR A 515 -8.29 -19.70 22.96
N SER A 516 -8.08 -18.96 21.86
CA SER A 516 -8.89 -17.80 21.53
C SER A 516 -10.34 -18.16 21.19
N PHE A 517 -10.57 -19.23 20.43
CA PHE A 517 -11.91 -19.71 20.09
C PHE A 517 -12.71 -20.13 21.32
N ALA A 518 -12.08 -20.71 22.35
CA ALA A 518 -12.75 -21.07 23.60
C ALA A 518 -13.42 -19.86 24.28
N SER A 519 -12.91 -18.64 24.10
CA SER A 519 -13.52 -17.40 24.64
C SER A 519 -14.84 -17.01 23.94
N PHE A 520 -15.21 -17.68 22.85
CA PHE A 520 -16.46 -17.47 22.11
C PHE A 520 -17.49 -18.58 22.36
N ALA A 521 -17.22 -19.54 23.26
CA ALA A 521 -18.09 -20.71 23.49
C ALA A 521 -19.55 -20.36 23.84
N SER A 522 -19.80 -19.19 24.42
CA SER A 522 -21.15 -18.71 24.74
C SER A 522 -21.92 -18.10 23.55
N LEU A 523 -21.30 -18.00 22.37
CA LEU A 523 -21.85 -17.35 21.18
C LEU A 523 -22.05 -18.39 20.06
N PRO A 524 -23.23 -19.02 19.95
CA PRO A 524 -23.47 -20.12 18.99
C PRO A 524 -23.34 -19.72 17.52
N GLN A 525 -23.46 -18.43 17.20
CA GLN A 525 -23.25 -17.87 15.87
C GLN A 525 -21.78 -17.79 15.44
N VAL A 526 -20.83 -18.03 16.34
CA VAL A 526 -19.40 -18.05 16.06
C VAL A 526 -19.00 -19.49 15.74
N ILE A 527 -18.86 -19.79 14.46
CA ILE A 527 -18.45 -21.11 13.98
C ILE A 527 -16.93 -21.23 14.07
N ASP A 528 -16.44 -22.41 14.48
CA ASP A 528 -15.01 -22.71 14.62
C ASP A 528 -14.22 -22.39 13.35
N PRO A 529 -13.36 -21.35 13.36
CA PRO A 529 -12.61 -20.94 12.19
C PRO A 529 -11.16 -21.43 12.22
N CYS A 530 -10.74 -22.24 13.19
CA CYS A 530 -9.32 -22.46 13.50
C CYS A 530 -8.52 -23.04 12.34
N ASP A 531 -9.02 -24.06 11.64
CA ASP A 531 -8.27 -24.70 10.54
C ASP A 531 -8.15 -23.75 9.33
N ALA A 532 -9.22 -23.01 9.03
CA ALA A 532 -9.22 -21.99 7.98
C ALA A 532 -8.27 -20.84 8.32
N LEU A 533 -8.24 -20.41 9.58
CA LEU A 533 -7.34 -19.36 10.07
C LEU A 533 -5.88 -19.82 10.08
N LEU A 534 -5.61 -21.08 10.43
CA LEU A 534 -4.25 -21.63 10.37
C LEU A 534 -3.74 -21.67 8.93
N ALA A 535 -4.58 -22.09 7.98
CA ALA A 535 -4.25 -22.01 6.56
C ALA A 535 -4.01 -20.56 6.10
N PHE A 536 -4.86 -19.63 6.54
CA PHE A 536 -4.72 -18.20 6.24
C PHE A 536 -3.43 -17.59 6.81
N LEU A 537 -3.08 -17.90 8.07
CA LEU A 537 -1.83 -17.46 8.69
C LEU A 537 -0.62 -18.00 7.95
N ARG A 538 -0.64 -19.26 7.51
CA ARG A 538 0.45 -19.85 6.70
C ARG A 538 0.62 -19.17 5.34
N ASP A 539 -0.47 -18.81 4.67
CA ASP A 539 -0.40 -18.04 3.42
C ASP A 539 0.22 -16.65 3.65
N ARG A 540 -0.20 -15.96 4.73
CA ARG A 540 0.38 -14.66 5.12
C ARG A 540 1.85 -14.76 5.51
N LEU A 541 2.25 -15.83 6.18
CA LEU A 541 3.63 -16.09 6.55
C LEU A 541 4.52 -16.21 5.30
N ARG A 542 4.07 -16.89 4.24
CA ARG A 542 4.80 -16.92 2.96
C ARG A 542 5.04 -15.53 2.40
N GLY A 543 4.03 -14.67 2.42
CA GLY A 543 4.15 -13.27 1.98
C GLY A 543 5.19 -12.51 2.81
N LEU A 544 5.09 -12.58 4.14
CA LEU A 544 6.04 -11.94 5.07
C LEU A 544 7.48 -12.40 4.85
N LEU A 545 7.71 -13.70 4.62
CA LEU A 545 9.04 -14.23 4.38
C LEU A 545 9.61 -13.79 3.01
N ARG A 546 8.77 -13.70 1.96
CA ARG A 546 9.19 -13.15 0.66
C ARG A 546 9.59 -11.68 0.76
N GLU A 547 8.83 -10.88 1.51
CA GLU A 547 9.16 -9.47 1.76
C GLU A 547 10.49 -9.30 2.50
N ARG A 548 10.91 -10.31 3.29
CA ARG A 548 12.22 -10.37 3.95
C ARG A 548 13.36 -10.89 3.05
N GLY A 549 13.06 -11.21 1.79
CA GLY A 549 14.07 -11.61 0.80
C GLY A 549 14.31 -13.11 0.66
N TYR A 550 13.52 -13.97 1.30
CA TYR A 550 13.65 -15.42 1.12
C TYR A 550 13.05 -15.89 -0.21
N HIS A 551 13.72 -16.84 -0.88
CA HIS A 551 13.27 -17.42 -2.14
C HIS A 551 12.12 -18.41 -1.92
N ALA A 552 11.29 -18.60 -2.95
CA ALA A 552 10.11 -19.48 -2.87
C ALA A 552 10.46 -20.91 -2.44
N ASN A 553 11.58 -21.46 -2.95
CA ASN A 553 12.03 -22.81 -2.61
C ASN A 553 12.48 -22.93 -1.15
N GLU A 554 13.16 -21.92 -0.61
CA GLU A 554 13.59 -21.86 0.79
C GLU A 554 12.39 -21.82 1.74
N ILE A 555 11.40 -21.01 1.38
CA ILE A 555 10.15 -20.88 2.14
C ILE A 555 9.38 -22.19 2.13
N GLU A 556 9.20 -22.83 0.98
CA GLU A 556 8.49 -24.11 0.93
C GLU A 556 9.27 -25.24 1.60
N ALA A 557 10.61 -25.20 1.61
CA ALA A 557 11.41 -26.18 2.34
C ALA A 557 11.04 -26.20 3.83
N VAL A 558 10.92 -25.04 4.47
CA VAL A 558 10.59 -24.97 5.90
C VAL A 558 9.08 -25.05 6.19
N LEU A 559 8.20 -24.66 5.26
CA LEU A 559 6.75 -24.60 5.49
C LEU A 559 5.96 -25.81 4.96
N SER A 560 6.55 -26.68 4.13
CA SER A 560 5.87 -27.81 3.48
C SER A 560 5.24 -28.80 4.47
N HIS A 561 5.88 -29.02 5.62
CA HIS A 561 5.37 -29.86 6.71
C HIS A 561 4.34 -29.15 7.59
N ALA A 562 3.89 -27.95 7.19
CA ALA A 562 2.84 -27.22 7.86
C ALA A 562 3.12 -26.97 9.37
N PRO A 563 4.31 -26.47 9.75
CA PRO A 563 4.65 -26.24 11.15
C PRO A 563 3.67 -25.26 11.80
N THR A 564 3.32 -25.53 13.06
CA THR A 564 2.45 -24.69 13.89
C THR A 564 3.25 -23.81 14.84
N ARG A 565 4.45 -24.24 15.24
CA ARG A 565 5.47 -23.39 15.84
C ARG A 565 6.30 -22.72 14.77
N ILE A 566 6.51 -21.42 14.94
CA ILE A 566 7.19 -20.60 13.93
C ILE A 566 8.35 -19.76 14.49
N ASP A 567 8.62 -19.86 15.79
CA ASP A 567 9.62 -19.07 16.49
C ASP A 567 11.06 -19.38 16.06
N ASP A 568 11.31 -20.61 15.63
CA ASP A 568 12.61 -21.09 15.16
C ASP A 568 12.80 -20.97 13.63
N LEU A 569 11.76 -20.58 12.88
CA LEU A 569 11.80 -20.49 11.42
C LEU A 569 12.92 -19.59 10.88
N PRO A 570 13.24 -18.42 11.47
CA PRO A 570 14.33 -17.59 10.96
C PRO A 570 15.67 -18.34 10.98
N ALA A 571 15.93 -19.10 12.04
CA ALA A 571 17.15 -19.91 12.16
C ALA A 571 17.16 -21.07 11.16
N ARG A 572 16.02 -21.75 10.95
CA ARG A 572 15.90 -22.81 9.93
C ARG A 572 16.08 -22.27 8.50
N LEU A 573 15.51 -21.11 8.20
CA LEU A 573 15.63 -20.47 6.88
C LEU A 573 17.08 -20.07 6.60
N GLU A 574 17.78 -19.52 7.59
CA GLU A 574 19.20 -19.19 7.42
C GLU A 574 20.05 -20.45 7.24
N ALA A 575 19.77 -21.52 7.98
CA ALA A 575 20.43 -22.81 7.77
C ALA A 575 20.20 -23.35 6.35
N VAL A 576 18.96 -23.26 5.84
CA VAL A 576 18.61 -23.66 4.48
C VAL A 576 19.36 -22.83 3.44
N ARG A 577 19.51 -21.52 3.64
CA ARG A 577 20.30 -20.64 2.75
C ARG A 577 21.77 -21.03 2.72
N VAL A 578 22.36 -21.26 3.89
CA VAL A 578 23.76 -21.72 3.99
C VAL A 578 23.94 -23.06 3.30
N PHE A 579 23.04 -24.02 3.54
CA PHE A 579 23.05 -25.32 2.88
C PHE A 579 22.93 -25.18 1.37
N ALA A 580 21.99 -24.39 0.86
CA ALA A 580 21.76 -24.21 -0.58
C ALA A 580 22.98 -23.64 -1.33
N ALA A 581 23.89 -22.96 -0.63
CA ALA A 581 25.14 -22.46 -1.19
C ALA A 581 26.26 -23.52 -1.28
N LEU A 582 26.10 -24.69 -0.65
CA LEU A 582 27.08 -25.76 -0.68
C LEU A 582 27.11 -26.47 -2.03
N PRO A 583 28.30 -26.89 -2.54
CA PRO A 583 28.41 -27.69 -3.77
C PRO A 583 27.64 -29.00 -3.74
N GLU A 584 27.42 -29.57 -2.55
CA GLU A 584 26.74 -30.84 -2.33
C GLU A 584 25.20 -30.73 -2.41
N ALA A 585 24.65 -29.53 -2.20
CA ALA A 585 23.22 -29.33 -2.00
C ALA A 585 22.34 -29.74 -3.20
N PRO A 586 22.70 -29.46 -4.47
CA PRO A 586 21.89 -29.88 -5.61
C PRO A 586 21.73 -31.40 -5.70
N ALA A 587 22.82 -32.15 -5.46
CA ALA A 587 22.82 -33.60 -5.51
C ALA A 587 21.96 -34.19 -4.38
N LEU A 588 22.14 -33.70 -3.16
CA LEU A 588 21.38 -34.15 -2.00
C LEU A 588 19.89 -33.79 -2.08
N ALA A 589 19.55 -32.61 -2.59
CA ALA A 589 18.15 -32.22 -2.81
C ALA A 589 17.47 -33.12 -3.86
N ALA A 590 18.17 -33.44 -4.97
CA ALA A 590 17.68 -34.35 -5.99
C ALA A 590 17.51 -35.78 -5.47
N ALA A 591 18.48 -36.27 -4.69
CA ALA A 591 18.39 -37.56 -4.02
C ALA A 591 17.20 -37.60 -3.05
N ASN A 592 17.01 -36.58 -2.20
CA ASN A 592 15.88 -36.51 -1.27
C ASN A 592 14.52 -36.50 -1.99
N LYS A 593 14.43 -35.84 -3.16
CA LYS A 593 13.24 -35.88 -4.01
C LYS A 593 12.97 -37.28 -4.56
N ARG A 594 14.03 -37.99 -4.99
CA ARG A 594 13.95 -39.39 -5.42
C ARG A 594 13.49 -40.29 -4.28
N ILE A 595 14.06 -40.16 -3.10
CA ILE A 595 13.67 -40.90 -1.88
C ILE A 595 12.19 -40.65 -1.56
N THR A 596 11.77 -39.39 -1.53
CA THR A 596 10.37 -39.00 -1.27
C THR A 596 9.41 -39.66 -2.26
N ASN A 597 9.76 -39.70 -3.55
CA ASN A 597 8.93 -40.33 -4.58
C ASN A 597 8.88 -41.86 -4.46
N ILE A 598 9.98 -42.50 -4.08
CA ILE A 598 10.03 -43.95 -3.82
C ILE A 598 9.13 -44.29 -2.63
N LEU A 599 9.30 -43.58 -1.51
CA LEU A 599 8.53 -43.83 -0.29
C LEU A 599 7.02 -43.58 -0.50
N LYS A 600 6.64 -42.55 -1.27
CA LYS A 600 5.22 -42.28 -1.61
C LYS A 600 4.57 -43.35 -2.49
N LYS A 601 5.35 -44.02 -3.35
CA LYS A 601 4.86 -45.08 -4.25
C LYS A 601 4.83 -46.46 -3.58
N SER A 602 5.54 -46.62 -2.47
CA SER A 602 5.55 -47.86 -1.71
C SER A 602 4.20 -48.10 -1.04
N THR A 603 3.67 -49.31 -1.17
CA THR A 603 2.52 -49.80 -0.41
C THR A 603 2.94 -50.51 0.89
N GLU A 604 4.24 -50.74 1.07
CA GLU A 604 4.85 -51.37 2.23
C GLU A 604 5.18 -50.33 3.31
N THR A 605 4.90 -50.64 4.58
CA THR A 605 5.28 -49.81 5.72
C THR A 605 6.77 -50.04 6.05
N PRO A 606 7.61 -48.99 6.05
CA PRO A 606 9.02 -49.15 6.40
C PRO A 606 9.18 -49.70 7.82
N ALA A 607 9.89 -50.81 7.97
CA ALA A 607 10.29 -51.38 9.26
C ALA A 607 11.64 -50.79 9.72
N THR A 608 12.19 -51.22 10.85
CA THR A 608 13.56 -50.89 11.25
C THR A 608 14.58 -51.62 10.35
N VAL A 609 15.68 -50.94 10.00
CA VAL A 609 16.76 -51.54 9.21
C VAL A 609 17.33 -52.75 9.94
N GLN A 610 17.45 -53.86 9.23
CA GLN A 610 18.09 -55.10 9.69
C GLN A 610 19.47 -55.22 9.03
N PRO A 611 20.58 -54.99 9.77
CA PRO A 611 21.92 -55.01 9.18
C PRO A 611 22.29 -56.34 8.50
N ALA A 612 21.73 -57.44 8.98
CA ALA A 612 21.95 -58.79 8.43
C ALA A 612 21.38 -58.96 7.01
N LEU A 613 20.40 -58.13 6.62
CA LEU A 613 19.78 -58.16 5.28
C LEU A 613 20.43 -57.15 4.32
N LEU A 614 21.48 -56.44 4.73
CA LEU A 614 22.28 -55.60 3.83
C LEU A 614 23.26 -56.49 3.06
N THR A 615 23.16 -56.47 1.74
CA THR A 615 23.90 -57.34 0.81
C THR A 615 25.04 -56.59 0.14
N GLU A 616 24.73 -55.49 -0.55
CA GLU A 616 25.66 -54.69 -1.35
C GLU A 616 26.62 -53.86 -0.48
N ALA A 617 27.81 -53.56 -1.02
CA ALA A 617 28.78 -52.71 -0.32
C ALA A 617 28.25 -51.28 -0.11
N ALA A 618 27.56 -50.72 -1.12
CA ALA A 618 27.01 -49.37 -1.08
C ALA A 618 25.93 -49.18 0.00
N GLU A 619 25.01 -50.14 0.19
CA GLU A 619 23.97 -50.04 1.23
C GLU A 619 24.54 -50.21 2.65
N LYS A 620 25.57 -51.06 2.82
CA LYS A 620 26.32 -51.16 4.08
C LYS A 620 27.06 -49.87 4.43
N ALA A 621 27.71 -49.26 3.43
CA ALA A 621 28.46 -48.02 3.61
C ALA A 621 27.54 -46.84 3.97
N LEU A 622 26.39 -46.72 3.29
CA LEU A 622 25.38 -45.70 3.60
C LEU A 622 24.82 -45.88 5.02
N TYR A 623 24.48 -47.12 5.41
CA TYR A 623 23.99 -47.41 6.75
C TYR A 623 25.03 -47.07 7.84
N ALA A 624 26.30 -47.47 7.65
CA ALA A 624 27.37 -47.17 8.60
C ALA A 624 27.59 -45.66 8.76
N GLN A 625 27.57 -44.90 7.66
CA GLN A 625 27.72 -43.44 7.72
C GLN A 625 26.53 -42.77 8.41
N LEU A 626 25.30 -43.24 8.16
CA LEU A 626 24.11 -42.75 8.84
C LEU A 626 24.20 -42.94 10.35
N GLU A 627 24.59 -44.14 10.81
CA GLU A 627 24.77 -44.43 12.23
C GLU A 627 25.87 -43.55 12.85
N ALA A 628 26.95 -43.26 12.11
CA ALA A 628 28.05 -42.43 12.60
C ALA A 628 27.66 -40.97 12.82
N ILE A 629 26.86 -40.37 11.92
CA ILE A 629 26.51 -38.95 12.00
C ILE A 629 25.23 -38.67 12.82
N THR A 630 24.35 -39.67 12.99
CA THR A 630 23.05 -39.49 13.65
C THR A 630 23.17 -38.90 15.07
N PRO A 631 24.10 -39.34 15.94
CA PRO A 631 24.27 -38.76 17.29
C PRO A 631 24.67 -37.27 17.25
N ALA A 632 25.54 -36.88 16.32
CA ALA A 632 25.95 -35.49 16.15
C ALA A 632 24.77 -34.62 15.67
N VAL A 633 24.02 -35.10 14.67
CA VAL A 633 22.81 -34.43 14.16
C VAL A 633 21.76 -34.26 15.27
N GLN A 634 21.50 -35.29 16.07
CA GLN A 634 20.55 -35.22 17.18
C GLN A 634 20.98 -34.20 18.25
N THR A 635 22.28 -34.16 18.57
CA THR A 635 22.85 -33.21 19.53
C THR A 635 22.72 -31.77 19.04
N GLN A 636 23.08 -31.53 17.78
CA GLN A 636 22.98 -30.21 17.14
C GLN A 636 21.51 -29.75 17.01
N LEU A 637 20.60 -30.66 16.64
CA LEU A 637 19.18 -30.37 16.52
C LEU A 637 18.56 -30.00 17.87
N ALA A 638 18.91 -30.71 18.94
CA ALA A 638 18.47 -30.39 20.30
C ALA A 638 18.97 -29.02 20.78
N ALA A 639 20.15 -28.61 20.31
CA ALA A 639 20.72 -27.28 20.55
C ALA A 639 20.21 -26.20 19.57
N GLN A 640 19.31 -26.54 18.63
CA GLN A 640 18.82 -25.65 17.56
C GLN A 640 19.93 -25.10 16.64
N HIS A 641 21.05 -25.82 16.53
CA HIS A 641 22.18 -25.51 15.64
C HIS A 641 21.88 -26.04 14.22
N TYR A 642 20.85 -25.46 13.59
CA TYR A 642 20.28 -25.98 12.32
C TYR A 642 21.28 -25.96 11.15
N THR A 643 22.16 -24.96 11.11
CA THR A 643 23.18 -24.84 10.06
C THR A 643 24.17 -26.00 10.15
N GLU A 644 24.66 -26.30 11.35
CA GLU A 644 25.59 -27.39 11.63
C GLU A 644 24.95 -28.75 11.32
N VAL A 645 23.64 -28.91 11.59
CA VAL A 645 22.89 -30.11 11.18
C VAL A 645 22.97 -30.30 9.67
N LEU A 646 22.61 -29.29 8.88
CA LEU A 646 22.60 -29.40 7.43
C LEU A 646 24.00 -29.58 6.83
N VAL A 647 25.03 -28.96 7.41
CA VAL A 647 26.44 -29.16 7.02
C VAL A 647 26.90 -30.59 7.34
N THR A 648 26.51 -31.14 8.50
CA THR A 648 26.81 -32.53 8.86
C THR A 648 26.14 -33.51 7.88
N LEU A 649 24.90 -33.23 7.48
CA LEU A 649 24.18 -34.03 6.48
C LEU A 649 24.81 -33.95 5.08
N ALA A 650 25.49 -32.85 4.75
CA ALA A 650 26.18 -32.71 3.46
C ALA A 650 27.26 -33.80 3.24
N GLN A 651 27.81 -34.35 4.32
CA GLN A 651 28.79 -35.44 4.29
C GLN A 651 28.23 -36.74 3.69
N LEU A 652 26.90 -36.93 3.68
CA LEU A 652 26.26 -38.12 3.13
C LEU A 652 26.29 -38.18 1.59
N ARG A 653 26.65 -37.09 0.91
CA ARG A 653 26.56 -37.00 -0.56
C ARG A 653 27.15 -38.21 -1.27
N ALA A 654 28.43 -38.52 -1.01
CA ALA A 654 29.13 -39.58 -1.71
C ALA A 654 28.46 -40.96 -1.48
N ASN A 655 28.01 -41.23 -0.26
CA ASN A 655 27.31 -42.48 0.08
C ASN A 655 25.93 -42.57 -0.59
N VAL A 656 25.20 -41.45 -0.67
CA VAL A 656 23.87 -41.39 -1.29
C VAL A 656 23.97 -41.57 -2.81
N ASP A 657 24.94 -40.92 -3.45
CA ASP A 657 25.20 -41.06 -4.89
C ASP A 657 25.55 -42.52 -5.21
N THR A 658 26.53 -43.10 -4.50
CA THR A 658 26.95 -44.50 -4.68
C THR A 658 25.81 -45.49 -4.45
N PHE A 659 24.99 -45.29 -3.41
CA PHE A 659 23.81 -46.12 -3.17
C PHE A 659 22.85 -46.10 -4.36
N PHE A 660 22.61 -44.93 -4.94
CA PHE A 660 21.65 -44.81 -6.03
C PHE A 660 22.15 -45.26 -7.39
N ASP A 661 23.47 -45.34 -7.56
CA ASP A 661 24.15 -45.87 -8.74
C ASP A 661 24.26 -47.41 -8.69
N GLU A 662 24.52 -47.98 -7.51
CA GLU A 662 24.81 -49.42 -7.37
C GLU A 662 23.63 -50.26 -6.84
N VAL A 663 22.66 -49.65 -6.13
CA VAL A 663 21.61 -50.40 -5.42
C VAL A 663 20.24 -50.24 -6.09
N MET A 664 19.69 -51.35 -6.57
CA MET A 664 18.29 -51.42 -7.03
C MET A 664 17.33 -51.53 -5.84
N VAL A 665 16.59 -50.46 -5.53
CA VAL A 665 15.67 -50.43 -4.38
C VAL A 665 14.52 -51.43 -4.53
N ASN A 666 13.97 -51.58 -5.73
CA ASN A 666 12.87 -52.51 -6.01
C ASN A 666 13.39 -53.94 -6.29
N ALA A 667 13.99 -54.57 -5.27
CA ALA A 667 14.47 -55.95 -5.35
C ALA A 667 13.31 -56.95 -5.50
N GLU A 668 13.59 -58.10 -6.14
CA GLU A 668 12.64 -59.21 -6.25
C GLU A 668 12.37 -59.88 -4.89
N ASP A 669 13.40 -59.99 -4.05
CA ASP A 669 13.28 -60.44 -2.67
C ASP A 669 12.56 -59.39 -1.82
N SER A 670 11.39 -59.78 -1.30
CA SER A 670 10.55 -58.94 -0.46
C SER A 670 11.25 -58.48 0.83
N ALA A 671 12.04 -59.33 1.47
CA ALA A 671 12.73 -58.98 2.72
C ALA A 671 13.83 -57.96 2.47
N LEU A 672 14.59 -58.12 1.38
CA LEU A 672 15.62 -57.18 0.95
C LEU A 672 15.01 -55.83 0.53
N ARG A 673 13.92 -55.85 -0.25
CA ARG A 673 13.20 -54.63 -0.65
C ARG A 673 12.70 -53.84 0.55
N MET A 674 12.04 -54.51 1.51
CA MET A 674 11.58 -53.88 2.75
C MET A 674 12.73 -53.26 3.55
N ASN A 675 13.88 -53.93 3.61
CA ASN A 675 15.06 -53.42 4.31
C ASN A 675 15.67 -52.18 3.63
N ARG A 676 15.70 -52.16 2.29
CA ARG A 676 16.13 -50.98 1.52
C ARG A 676 15.19 -49.80 1.69
N LEU A 677 13.87 -50.05 1.73
CA LEU A 677 12.87 -49.03 2.04
C LEU A 677 13.01 -48.49 3.47
N ALA A 678 13.33 -49.34 4.44
CA ALA A 678 13.67 -48.94 5.81
C ALA A 678 14.89 -48.01 5.86
N LEU A 679 15.96 -48.35 5.13
CA LEU A 679 17.17 -47.53 5.06
C LEU A 679 16.88 -46.16 4.44
N LEU A 680 16.10 -46.15 3.35
CA LEU A 680 15.65 -44.90 2.72
C LEU A 680 14.74 -44.06 3.63
N ALA A 681 13.89 -44.69 4.43
CA ALA A 681 13.04 -43.99 5.40
C ALA A 681 13.87 -43.36 6.53
N GLN A 682 14.89 -44.06 7.03
CA GLN A 682 15.83 -43.53 8.03
C GLN A 682 16.62 -42.33 7.46
N LEU A 683 17.16 -42.47 6.24
CA LEU A 683 17.84 -41.39 5.53
C LEU A 683 16.91 -40.19 5.31
N TRP A 684 15.68 -40.43 4.85
CA TRP A 684 14.68 -39.38 4.63
C TRP A 684 14.35 -38.62 5.92
N SER A 685 14.12 -39.33 7.02
CA SER A 685 13.84 -38.71 8.32
C SER A 685 14.99 -37.79 8.75
N LEU A 686 16.22 -38.26 8.60
CA LEU A 686 17.41 -37.50 8.99
C LEU A 686 17.63 -36.28 8.07
N MET A 687 17.46 -36.43 6.75
CA MET A 687 17.62 -35.34 5.78
C MET A 687 16.55 -34.25 5.91
N ASN A 688 15.36 -34.57 6.45
CA ASN A 688 14.25 -33.63 6.54
C ASN A 688 13.96 -33.13 7.97
N CYS A 689 14.88 -33.33 8.92
CA CYS A 689 14.69 -32.93 10.31
C CYS A 689 14.73 -31.40 10.53
N VAL A 690 15.40 -30.66 9.65
CA VAL A 690 15.46 -29.17 9.65
C VAL A 690 14.46 -28.57 8.67
N ALA A 691 14.43 -29.06 7.43
CA ALA A 691 13.58 -28.57 6.35
C ALA A 691 13.39 -29.66 5.28
N ASP A 692 12.34 -29.55 4.47
CA ASP A 692 12.14 -30.41 3.29
C ASP A 692 13.14 -30.04 2.17
N LEU A 693 14.28 -30.72 2.15
CA LEU A 693 15.33 -30.45 1.17
C LEU A 693 14.88 -30.72 -0.27
N SER A 694 13.82 -31.52 -0.48
CA SER A 694 13.30 -31.80 -1.83
C SER A 694 12.69 -30.56 -2.49
N LYS A 695 12.34 -29.53 -1.70
CA LYS A 695 11.83 -28.24 -2.20
C LYS A 695 12.91 -27.31 -2.71
N LEU A 696 14.19 -27.60 -2.42
CA LEU A 696 15.32 -26.80 -2.87
C LEU A 696 15.71 -27.08 -4.31
N THR A 697 15.24 -28.19 -4.91
CA THR A 697 15.41 -28.43 -6.33
C THR A 697 14.54 -27.46 -7.14
N GLY A 698 15.18 -26.52 -7.84
CA GLY A 698 14.58 -25.78 -8.95
C GLY A 698 14.50 -26.65 -10.19
#